data_AF-A0A931ZBJ3-F1
#
_entry.id   AF-A0A931ZBJ3-F1
#
_cell.length_a   1.000
_cell.length_b   1.000
_cell.length_c   1.000
_cell.angle_alpha   90.00
_cell.angle_beta   90.00
_cell.angle_gamma   90.00
#
_symmetry.space_group_name_H-M   'P 1'
#
loop_
_entity.id
_entity.type
_entity.pdbx_description
1 polymer ?
#
loop_
_entity_poly.entity_id
_entity_poly.type
_entity_poly.pdbx_seq_one_letter_code
_entity_poly.pdbx_strand_id
1 'polypeptide(L)'
;MSVLREGRRRFGSMLSGAMMRFRPLCFRLCSWLSLFASCVPALADAREPIEVVQASSASVAQRRATDELVARLRRLYPDERFVHAREVRPAARTIVVAELSASAALLGGLVDPAGLSRPESFAVSHRGDLAVIAGADARGVVYGIYALLETLGCGFFLSDESEPLPRRGTLSFEGWSPSDAPLFADRIILNWHNFLSSATTWEYEDWERYIATAVRLRFNDLMVHAYGNSPMFSFQFNSVAKTVGYFATTQRGRDWGTQHVNDVRRLVGGDVFSSAVFGASVAQVDSERRVEATVTMMRRVFAEARARGLGVTFALDVDTTSANPSEIIATLPADARFRSGEHELANPDTPAGFAFYRAQVEQLLTLYPDVTRLAVWFRDPTANTPWRRLKRAEMPAAWQREFTGPDEDVSAFALAKIVHAFRRALTELKRDDVALATGSWAFPFLTATDRYLAPEIPIIALDWWVSFDSARARRDFRAMRSGRKVIPILWTHHDDRTYVGRPYTPFRDLATKLEQIGAAGFGVIHWTTRPLDLYFRSTSRQTWRRTRDEPLELTCDDAAARLFGEAARKTGGRYLLPWVTEAPMFGRETTALHRFPAIDAGNPCTTRPRATGAARRNRNGAGAVGVASERTAPLLRRPRAIRAVVFCRASGCRAGERCAEARRFRAREGGNARRSTGAGHRRLRHCGARRRHHTGRKGADRLAQSALAAGCVVGPSGGGAGAGSLPFRRRAAGAARARRRSQHLLRRRAASLVEGRRSHDRSFEVTPHRDFR
;
A
#
# COMPACT_ATOMS: atom_id res chain seq x y z
N MET A 1 -39.13 29.79 3.81
CA MET A 1 -39.63 31.19 3.87
C MET A 1 -39.50 31.66 5.32
N SER A 2 -39.07 32.88 5.71
CA SER A 2 -38.28 33.95 5.06
C SER A 2 -38.25 35.21 5.95
N VAL A 3 -37.17 36.03 5.89
CA VAL A 3 -37.06 37.54 5.91
C VAL A 3 -38.09 38.36 6.74
N LEU A 4 -37.78 39.36 7.59
CA LEU A 4 -36.62 40.29 7.76
C LEU A 4 -35.80 40.01 9.07
N ARG A 5 -34.73 40.70 9.51
CA ARG A 5 -33.99 41.97 9.19
C ARG A 5 -34.42 43.28 9.92
N GLU A 6 -33.42 44.16 10.19
CA GLU A 6 -33.46 45.48 10.89
C GLU A 6 -34.00 45.51 12.36
N GLY A 7 -33.52 46.35 13.31
CA GLY A 7 -32.31 47.19 13.37
C GLY A 7 -32.30 48.27 14.49
N ARG A 8 -31.10 48.83 14.80
CA ARG A 8 -30.79 50.16 15.42
C ARG A 8 -30.94 50.45 16.96
N ARG A 9 -29.86 51.02 17.54
CA ARG A 9 -29.76 52.02 18.67
C ARG A 9 -30.02 51.51 20.12
N ARG A 10 -29.50 52.10 21.23
CA ARG A 10 -28.49 53.18 21.52
C ARG A 10 -28.08 53.20 23.03
N PHE A 11 -26.88 53.75 23.34
CA PHE A 11 -26.42 54.31 24.66
C PHE A 11 -26.28 53.27 25.81
N GLY A 12 -25.53 53.46 26.92
CA GLY A 12 -24.60 54.49 27.47
C GLY A 12 -23.99 53.93 28.80
N SER A 13 -23.06 54.51 29.57
CA SER A 13 -22.30 55.79 29.64
C SER A 13 -20.76 55.48 29.69
N MET A 14 -19.72 56.32 29.98
CA MET A 14 -19.48 57.64 30.61
C MET A 14 -19.53 57.65 32.17
N LEU A 15 -18.61 58.26 32.96
CA LEU A 15 -17.46 59.21 32.83
C LEU A 15 -16.35 58.84 33.87
N SER A 16 -15.20 59.51 34.11
CA SER A 16 -14.70 60.88 33.82
C SER A 16 -13.14 60.98 33.83
N GLY A 17 -12.56 62.16 33.58
CA GLY A 17 -11.12 62.46 33.72
C GLY A 17 -10.76 63.96 33.64
N ALA A 18 -9.51 64.32 33.98
CA ALA A 18 -8.90 65.68 33.95
C ALA A 18 -7.35 65.55 34.08
N MET A 19 -6.45 66.48 33.70
CA MET A 19 -6.45 67.78 32.98
C MET A 19 -5.02 67.97 32.39
N MET A 20 -4.80 68.30 31.10
CA MET A 20 -4.72 69.64 30.47
C MET A 20 -3.44 70.47 30.71
N ARG A 21 -2.66 70.83 29.64
CA ARG A 21 -2.33 72.22 29.18
C ARG A 21 -1.10 72.38 28.23
N PHE A 22 -1.29 73.14 27.13
CA PHE A 22 -0.37 74.14 26.47
C PHE A 22 0.98 73.65 25.83
N ARG A 23 1.57 74.26 24.78
CA ARG A 23 1.17 75.27 23.75
C ARG A 23 2.10 75.15 22.49
N PRO A 24 1.81 75.78 21.32
CA PRO A 24 2.56 75.57 20.05
C PRO A 24 3.30 76.81 19.48
N LEU A 25 4.16 76.61 18.46
CA LEU A 25 4.47 77.45 17.26
C LEU A 25 5.66 76.80 16.49
N CYS A 26 6.11 77.18 15.28
CA CYS A 26 5.51 77.22 13.91
C CYS A 26 6.66 77.43 12.86
N PHE A 27 6.34 77.61 11.56
CA PHE A 27 7.15 78.18 10.46
C PHE A 27 8.20 77.32 9.67
N ARG A 28 7.86 77.09 8.37
CA ARG A 28 8.67 77.35 7.14
C ARG A 28 9.95 76.55 6.82
N LEU A 29 10.36 76.35 5.55
CA LEU A 29 9.70 76.39 4.22
C LEU A 29 10.59 75.67 3.15
N CYS A 30 9.97 75.13 2.09
CA CYS A 30 10.50 74.90 0.72
C CYS A 30 11.80 74.13 0.43
N SER A 31 11.69 73.27 -0.61
CA SER A 31 12.71 72.88 -1.60
C SER A 31 13.92 72.04 -1.15
N TRP A 32 14.11 70.89 -1.80
CA TRP A 32 15.08 70.75 -2.90
C TRP A 32 14.78 69.45 -3.68
N LEU A 33 14.73 69.53 -5.01
CA LEU A 33 14.37 68.43 -5.92
C LEU A 33 15.56 68.13 -6.82
N SER A 34 16.34 67.07 -6.56
CA SER A 34 17.26 66.42 -7.51
C SER A 34 18.02 65.24 -6.88
N LEU A 35 18.59 64.39 -7.75
CA LEU A 35 19.68 63.44 -7.46
C LEU A 35 19.39 62.38 -6.38
N PHE A 36 18.69 61.31 -6.79
CA PHE A 36 19.19 59.95 -6.58
C PHE A 36 18.71 59.00 -7.69
N ALA A 37 19.07 59.33 -8.94
CA ALA A 37 18.95 58.43 -10.09
C ALA A 37 20.05 57.35 -10.05
N SER A 38 20.10 56.57 -8.97
CA SER A 38 20.99 55.41 -8.88
C SER A 38 20.51 54.33 -9.84
N CYS A 39 21.33 53.99 -10.83
CA CYS A 39 21.03 52.94 -11.78
C CYS A 39 20.84 51.59 -11.06
N VAL A 40 19.59 51.16 -10.93
CA VAL A 40 19.28 49.72 -10.89
C VAL A 40 19.54 49.22 -12.31
N PRO A 41 20.55 48.36 -12.55
CA PRO A 41 20.69 47.74 -13.86
C PRO A 41 19.48 46.82 -14.05
N ALA A 42 18.69 47.06 -15.10
CA ALA A 42 17.56 46.23 -15.51
C ALA A 42 18.06 44.91 -16.13
N LEU A 43 18.87 44.15 -15.39
CA LEU A 43 19.50 42.89 -15.79
C LEU A 43 18.65 41.70 -15.39
N ALA A 44 17.56 41.51 -16.12
CA ALA A 44 16.99 40.20 -16.40
C ALA A 44 16.18 40.30 -17.70
N ASP A 45 16.81 39.93 -18.82
CA ASP A 45 16.12 39.73 -20.09
C ASP A 45 15.08 38.62 -19.91
N ALA A 46 13.81 39.01 -19.79
CA ALA A 46 12.74 38.18 -19.27
C ALA A 46 12.17 37.26 -20.37
N ARG A 47 12.99 36.28 -20.77
CA ARG A 47 12.71 35.24 -21.78
C ARG A 47 11.25 34.82 -21.81
N GLU A 48 10.71 34.72 -23.03
CA GLU A 48 9.32 34.35 -23.24
C GLU A 48 8.95 33.05 -22.51
N PRO A 49 7.76 33.00 -21.88
CA PRO A 49 7.36 31.85 -21.10
C PRO A 49 7.17 30.63 -21.99
N ILE A 50 7.79 29.51 -21.61
CA ILE A 50 7.49 28.20 -22.18
C ILE A 50 6.12 27.78 -21.65
N GLU A 51 5.12 27.74 -22.53
CA GLU A 51 3.77 27.30 -22.17
C GLU A 51 3.72 25.77 -22.08
N VAL A 52 3.32 25.26 -20.91
CA VAL A 52 2.98 23.85 -20.71
C VAL A 52 1.47 23.73 -20.83
N VAL A 53 1.00 23.36 -22.02
CA VAL A 53 -0.42 23.39 -22.38
C VAL A 53 -1.07 22.05 -22.11
N GLN A 54 -2.15 22.05 -21.33
CA GLN A 54 -2.99 20.88 -21.08
C GLN A 54 -4.47 21.23 -21.21
N ALA A 55 -5.23 20.40 -21.93
CA ALA A 55 -6.66 20.63 -22.15
C ALA A 55 -7.43 20.79 -20.82
N SER A 56 -8.37 21.73 -20.78
CA SER A 56 -9.19 22.03 -19.60
C SER A 56 -9.99 20.83 -19.07
N SER A 57 -10.30 19.86 -19.95
CA SER A 57 -10.98 18.59 -19.67
C SER A 57 -10.12 17.53 -18.97
N ALA A 58 -8.82 17.75 -18.80
CA ALA A 58 -7.91 16.78 -18.18
C ALA A 58 -8.35 16.33 -16.77
N SER A 59 -7.98 15.12 -16.39
CA SER A 59 -8.26 14.56 -15.06
C SER A 59 -7.49 15.29 -13.93
N VAL A 60 -7.89 15.04 -12.68
CA VAL A 60 -7.17 15.54 -11.49
C VAL A 60 -5.73 15.01 -11.46
N ALA A 61 -5.53 13.74 -11.85
CA ALA A 61 -4.21 13.10 -11.91
C ALA A 61 -3.31 13.76 -12.96
N GLN A 62 -3.82 13.97 -14.18
CA GLN A 62 -3.12 14.68 -15.26
C GLN A 62 -2.71 16.09 -14.81
N ARG A 63 -3.64 16.89 -14.26
CA ARG A 63 -3.32 18.26 -13.79
C ARG A 63 -2.24 18.27 -12.72
N ARG A 64 -2.36 17.43 -11.68
CA ARG A 64 -1.35 17.32 -10.61
C ARG A 64 0.03 16.94 -11.14
N ALA A 65 0.10 16.05 -12.13
CA ALA A 65 1.35 15.68 -12.78
C ALA A 65 1.93 16.84 -13.62
N THR A 66 1.09 17.60 -14.34
CA THR A 66 1.52 18.80 -15.10
C THR A 66 2.00 19.92 -14.18
N ASP A 67 1.33 20.15 -13.06
CA ASP A 67 1.76 21.11 -12.03
C ASP A 67 3.11 20.69 -11.42
N GLU A 68 3.31 19.39 -11.17
CA GLU A 68 4.60 18.86 -10.74
C GLU A 68 5.69 19.00 -11.83
N LEU A 69 5.38 18.73 -13.10
CA LEU A 69 6.29 18.94 -14.23
C LEU A 69 6.75 20.41 -14.28
N VAL A 70 5.82 21.35 -14.25
CA VAL A 70 6.11 22.80 -14.25
C VAL A 70 6.95 23.19 -13.02
N ALA A 71 6.63 22.65 -11.83
CA ALA A 71 7.37 22.93 -10.60
C ALA A 71 8.81 22.37 -10.64
N ARG A 72 9.02 21.18 -11.22
CA ARG A 72 10.35 20.56 -11.39
C ARG A 72 11.15 21.29 -12.47
N LEU A 73 10.55 21.57 -13.64
CA LEU A 73 11.21 22.31 -14.74
C LEU A 73 11.73 23.68 -14.29
N ARG A 74 10.96 24.44 -13.48
CA ARG A 74 11.41 25.71 -12.88
C ARG A 74 12.62 25.57 -11.94
N ARG A 75 12.85 24.39 -11.32
CA ARG A 75 14.05 24.11 -10.50
C ARG A 75 15.22 23.62 -11.35
N LEU A 76 14.94 22.83 -12.38
CA LEU A 76 15.92 22.28 -13.31
C LEU A 76 16.50 23.36 -14.24
N TYR A 77 15.71 24.36 -14.63
CA TYR A 77 16.08 25.44 -15.54
C TYR A 77 15.63 26.78 -14.93
N PRO A 78 16.36 27.31 -13.92
CA PRO A 78 16.00 28.57 -13.25
C PRO A 78 16.13 29.81 -14.14
N ASP A 79 16.82 29.68 -15.28
CA ASP A 79 16.97 30.72 -16.29
C ASP A 79 15.78 30.75 -17.30
N GLU A 80 14.78 29.87 -17.11
CA GLU A 80 13.62 29.70 -17.99
C GLU A 80 12.30 29.84 -17.23
N ARG A 81 11.29 30.45 -17.87
CA ARG A 81 9.97 30.68 -17.28
C ARG A 81 8.94 29.68 -17.80
N PHE A 82 8.50 28.73 -16.98
CA PHE A 82 7.43 27.79 -17.32
C PHE A 82 6.08 28.25 -16.79
N VAL A 83 5.01 28.14 -17.60
CA VAL A 83 3.62 28.49 -17.22
C VAL A 83 2.67 27.35 -17.61
N HIS A 84 1.81 26.89 -16.69
CA HIS A 84 0.74 25.93 -17.02
C HIS A 84 -0.41 26.68 -17.71
N ALA A 85 -0.68 26.37 -18.96
CA ALA A 85 -1.73 26.95 -19.80
C ALA A 85 -2.82 25.92 -20.13
N ARG A 86 -4.04 26.39 -20.45
CA ARG A 86 -5.20 25.53 -20.74
C ARG A 86 -5.57 25.42 -22.22
N GLU A 87 -5.00 26.29 -23.03
CA GLU A 87 -5.25 26.49 -24.45
C GLU A 87 -3.89 26.81 -25.09
N VAL A 88 -3.67 26.37 -26.33
CA VAL A 88 -2.42 26.69 -27.05
C VAL A 88 -2.48 28.15 -27.49
N ARG A 89 -1.51 28.97 -27.07
CA ARG A 89 -1.30 30.30 -27.62
C ARG A 89 -0.13 30.31 -28.60
N PRO A 90 -0.02 31.31 -29.49
CA PRO A 90 1.22 31.58 -30.21
C PRO A 90 2.28 32.02 -29.20
N ALA A 91 3.14 31.09 -28.80
CA ALA A 91 4.30 31.29 -27.95
C ALA A 91 5.53 30.73 -28.66
N ALA A 92 6.71 31.33 -28.46
CA ALA A 92 7.92 30.88 -29.16
C ALA A 92 8.31 29.43 -28.84
N ARG A 93 7.98 28.90 -27.64
CA ARG A 93 8.26 27.52 -27.20
C ARG A 93 7.09 26.94 -26.40
N THR A 94 6.69 25.70 -26.71
CA THR A 94 5.50 25.07 -26.13
C THR A 94 5.73 23.59 -25.80
N ILE A 95 5.20 23.13 -24.67
CA ILE A 95 5.12 21.72 -24.27
C ILE A 95 3.63 21.32 -24.21
N VAL A 96 3.16 20.51 -25.15
CA VAL A 96 1.78 20.01 -25.19
C VAL A 96 1.66 18.72 -24.37
N VAL A 97 0.69 18.66 -23.46
CA VAL A 97 0.42 17.50 -22.60
C VAL A 97 -0.99 16.97 -22.87
N ALA A 98 -1.08 15.89 -23.64
CA ALA A 98 -2.33 15.47 -24.29
C ALA A 98 -2.58 13.95 -24.27
N GLU A 99 -3.85 13.57 -24.39
CA GLU A 99 -4.30 12.18 -24.44
C GLU A 99 -4.76 11.82 -25.86
N LEU A 100 -4.41 10.63 -26.35
CA LEU A 100 -4.70 10.21 -27.71
C LEU A 100 -6.22 10.23 -28.01
N SER A 101 -7.02 9.77 -27.06
CA SER A 101 -8.49 9.74 -27.13
C SER A 101 -9.12 11.12 -27.38
N ALA A 102 -8.51 12.17 -26.83
CA ALA A 102 -9.05 13.53 -26.79
C ALA A 102 -8.31 14.51 -27.72
N SER A 103 -7.22 14.09 -28.37
CA SER A 103 -6.32 15.00 -29.11
C SER A 103 -5.65 14.37 -30.33
N ALA A 104 -6.18 13.28 -30.89
CA ALA A 104 -5.61 12.58 -32.06
C ALA A 104 -5.26 13.51 -33.24
N ALA A 105 -6.07 14.53 -33.53
CA ALA A 105 -5.80 15.51 -34.60
C ALA A 105 -4.61 16.44 -34.31
N LEU A 106 -4.38 16.79 -33.03
CA LEU A 106 -3.23 17.59 -32.58
C LEU A 106 -1.95 16.76 -32.51
N LEU A 107 -2.07 15.46 -32.23
CA LEU A 107 -0.96 14.52 -32.09
C LEU A 107 -0.49 13.92 -33.44
N GLY A 108 -1.29 14.07 -34.50
CA GLY A 108 -1.02 13.53 -35.83
C GLY A 108 0.30 14.02 -36.41
N GLY A 109 1.25 13.10 -36.63
CA GLY A 109 2.58 13.42 -37.16
C GLY A 109 3.55 14.05 -36.15
N LEU A 110 3.18 14.15 -34.87
CA LEU A 110 4.09 14.56 -33.78
C LEU A 110 4.52 13.38 -32.90
N VAL A 111 3.66 12.36 -32.75
CA VAL A 111 3.98 11.09 -32.05
C VAL A 111 3.57 9.90 -32.89
N ASP A 112 4.28 8.78 -32.74
CA ASP A 112 3.92 7.50 -33.37
C ASP A 112 2.70 6.88 -32.66
N PRO A 113 1.56 6.67 -33.36
CA PRO A 113 0.39 6.01 -32.78
C PRO A 113 0.65 4.54 -32.37
N ALA A 114 1.60 3.84 -33.01
CA ALA A 114 1.94 2.46 -32.63
C ALA A 114 2.64 2.40 -31.26
N GLY A 115 3.40 3.44 -30.91
CA GLY A 115 3.92 3.67 -29.56
C GLY A 115 2.83 3.67 -28.48
N LEU A 116 1.66 4.25 -28.79
CA LEU A 116 0.49 4.46 -27.92
C LEU A 116 -0.58 3.34 -28.00
N SER A 117 -0.24 2.18 -28.58
CA SER A 117 -1.18 1.09 -28.88
C SER A 117 -1.70 0.27 -27.68
N ARG A 118 -1.35 0.62 -26.44
CA ARG A 118 -1.77 -0.08 -25.22
C ARG A 118 -2.29 0.90 -24.15
N PRO A 119 -3.23 0.49 -23.27
CA PRO A 119 -3.52 1.22 -22.05
C PRO A 119 -2.24 1.57 -21.27
N GLU A 120 -2.24 2.74 -20.65
CA GLU A 120 -1.17 3.31 -19.84
C GLU A 120 0.19 3.50 -20.57
N SER A 121 0.24 3.29 -21.90
CA SER A 121 1.44 3.57 -22.71
C SER A 121 1.58 5.06 -23.03
N PHE A 122 2.81 5.49 -23.33
CA PHE A 122 3.14 6.89 -23.55
C PHE A 122 4.24 7.08 -24.60
N ALA A 123 4.26 8.27 -25.19
CA ALA A 123 5.29 8.73 -26.10
C ALA A 123 5.56 10.23 -25.87
N VAL A 124 6.83 10.57 -25.66
CA VAL A 124 7.32 11.95 -25.64
C VAL A 124 8.10 12.19 -26.93
N SER A 125 7.95 13.37 -27.52
CA SER A 125 8.66 13.78 -28.73
C SER A 125 8.90 15.30 -28.76
N HIS A 126 9.67 15.77 -29.74
CA HIS A 126 9.80 17.18 -30.05
C HIS A 126 9.97 17.42 -31.56
N ARG A 127 9.67 18.64 -32.02
CA ARG A 127 9.88 19.14 -33.37
C ARG A 127 10.18 20.64 -33.30
N GLY A 128 11.48 20.99 -33.34
CA GLY A 128 11.92 22.35 -33.03
C GLY A 128 11.45 22.77 -31.63
N ASP A 129 10.86 23.96 -31.55
CA ASP A 129 10.34 24.58 -30.33
C ASP A 129 8.98 24.04 -29.82
N LEU A 130 8.50 22.92 -30.37
CA LEU A 130 7.34 22.20 -29.87
C LEU A 130 7.76 20.86 -29.28
N ALA A 131 7.49 20.63 -27.99
CA ALA A 131 7.54 19.31 -27.36
C ALA A 131 6.13 18.76 -27.11
N VAL A 132 6.00 17.44 -27.10
CA VAL A 132 4.73 16.73 -26.86
C VAL A 132 4.94 15.63 -25.83
N ILE A 133 4.02 15.52 -24.88
CA ILE A 133 3.89 14.41 -23.93
C ILE A 133 2.52 13.79 -24.17
N ALA A 134 2.50 12.67 -24.90
CA ALA A 134 1.29 11.95 -25.26
C ALA A 134 1.11 10.67 -24.44
N GLY A 135 -0.13 10.40 -24.01
CA GLY A 135 -0.54 9.14 -23.41
C GLY A 135 -1.67 8.49 -24.20
N ALA A 136 -1.72 7.15 -24.20
CA ALA A 136 -2.85 6.40 -24.75
C ALA A 136 -4.15 6.66 -23.96
N ASP A 137 -4.01 6.84 -22.65
CA ASP A 137 -5.05 7.26 -21.71
C ASP A 137 -4.47 8.25 -20.68
N ALA A 138 -5.34 8.74 -19.78
CA ALA A 138 -4.98 9.71 -18.75
C ALA A 138 -3.83 9.27 -17.82
N ARG A 139 -3.63 7.96 -17.60
CA ARG A 139 -2.53 7.44 -16.79
C ARG A 139 -1.23 7.35 -17.61
N GLY A 140 -1.33 6.99 -18.89
CA GLY A 140 -0.23 7.11 -19.85
C GLY A 140 0.36 8.51 -19.88
N VAL A 141 -0.48 9.56 -19.87
CA VAL A 141 0.00 10.96 -19.79
C VAL A 141 0.83 11.21 -18.52
N VAL A 142 0.34 10.77 -17.35
CA VAL A 142 1.04 10.90 -16.07
C VAL A 142 2.38 10.14 -16.09
N TYR A 143 2.44 8.95 -16.69
CA TYR A 143 3.67 8.18 -16.82
C TYR A 143 4.66 8.79 -17.83
N GLY A 144 4.18 9.39 -18.93
CA GLY A 144 5.01 10.14 -19.86
C GLY A 144 5.68 11.36 -19.22
N ILE A 145 4.94 12.08 -18.36
CA ILE A 145 5.47 13.18 -17.54
C ILE A 145 6.61 12.68 -16.63
N TYR A 146 6.38 11.61 -15.86
CA TYR A 146 7.42 11.10 -14.97
C TYR A 146 8.60 10.49 -15.73
N ALA A 147 8.40 9.84 -16.88
CA ALA A 147 9.48 9.35 -17.74
C ALA A 147 10.33 10.48 -18.35
N LEU A 148 9.72 11.63 -18.69
CA LEU A 148 10.47 12.83 -19.08
C LEU A 148 11.28 13.37 -17.89
N LEU A 149 10.70 13.50 -16.70
CA LEU A 149 11.43 13.95 -15.50
C LEU A 149 12.60 13.02 -15.16
N GLU A 150 12.42 11.72 -15.29
CA GLU A 150 13.50 10.72 -15.15
C GLU A 150 14.60 10.90 -16.20
N THR A 151 14.23 11.21 -17.45
CA THR A 151 15.16 11.50 -18.55
C THR A 151 15.95 12.80 -18.29
N LEU A 152 15.28 13.83 -17.75
CA LEU A 152 15.89 15.09 -17.34
C LEU A 152 16.81 14.99 -16.11
N GLY A 153 16.77 13.87 -15.39
CA GLY A 153 17.72 13.56 -14.32
C GLY A 153 17.11 13.32 -12.94
N CYS A 154 15.78 13.35 -12.79
CA CYS A 154 15.14 13.04 -11.51
C CYS A 154 15.24 11.54 -11.17
N GLY A 155 15.35 11.22 -9.89
CA GLY A 155 15.30 9.87 -9.34
C GLY A 155 14.07 9.69 -8.47
N PHE A 156 13.28 8.64 -8.75
CA PHE A 156 12.10 8.29 -7.95
C PHE A 156 12.29 6.90 -7.34
N PHE A 157 12.23 6.83 -6.02
CA PHE A 157 12.44 5.64 -5.18
C PHE A 157 11.31 5.53 -4.15
N LEU A 158 11.15 4.39 -3.46
CA LEU A 158 9.98 4.15 -2.60
C LEU A 158 9.95 5.04 -1.33
N SER A 159 11.12 5.45 -0.86
CA SER A 159 11.30 6.15 0.41
C SER A 159 11.91 7.55 0.29
N ASP A 160 12.30 7.96 -0.92
CA ASP A 160 12.98 9.24 -1.18
C ASP A 160 12.96 9.59 -2.68
N GLU A 161 13.39 10.81 -2.99
CA GLU A 161 13.56 11.29 -4.35
C GLU A 161 14.91 11.98 -4.51
N SER A 162 15.36 12.14 -5.76
CA SER A 162 16.48 13.03 -6.07
C SER A 162 16.20 13.93 -7.27
N GLU A 163 16.74 15.14 -7.20
CA GLU A 163 16.81 16.08 -8.32
C GLU A 163 18.28 16.29 -8.70
N PRO A 164 18.60 16.41 -9.99
CA PRO A 164 19.92 16.80 -10.46
C PRO A 164 20.15 18.29 -10.15
N LEU A 165 21.41 18.75 -10.28
CA LEU A 165 21.72 20.16 -10.12
C LEU A 165 21.01 21.01 -11.19
N PRO A 166 20.59 22.26 -10.86
CA PRO A 166 20.04 23.20 -11.84
C PRO A 166 21.00 23.44 -13.00
N ARG A 167 20.44 23.43 -14.21
CA ARG A 167 21.13 23.65 -15.49
C ARG A 167 21.04 25.14 -15.83
N ARG A 168 22.14 25.71 -16.35
CA ARG A 168 22.19 27.11 -16.81
C ARG A 168 22.03 27.20 -18.32
N GLY A 169 21.52 28.34 -18.79
CA GLY A 169 21.26 28.61 -20.20
C GLY A 169 19.91 28.08 -20.68
N THR A 170 19.76 28.04 -21.99
CA THR A 170 18.47 27.79 -22.66
C THR A 170 18.05 26.32 -22.60
N LEU A 171 16.78 26.06 -22.29
CA LEU A 171 16.20 24.73 -22.45
C LEU A 171 16.06 24.41 -23.94
N SER A 172 16.73 23.33 -24.37
CA SER A 172 16.44 22.62 -25.62
C SER A 172 15.56 21.40 -25.34
N PHE A 173 14.59 21.14 -26.21
CA PHE A 173 13.80 19.90 -26.22
C PHE A 173 14.53 18.74 -26.91
N GLU A 174 15.75 18.95 -27.42
CA GLU A 174 16.55 17.92 -28.07
C GLU A 174 16.74 16.68 -27.17
N GLY A 175 16.52 15.50 -27.76
CA GLY A 175 16.59 14.22 -27.05
C GLY A 175 15.36 13.90 -26.18
N TRP A 176 14.34 14.76 -26.14
CA TRP A 176 13.06 14.46 -25.48
C TRP A 176 12.27 13.43 -26.30
N SER A 177 12.65 12.16 -26.15
CA SER A 177 12.12 11.01 -26.88
C SER A 177 11.65 9.79 -26.05
N PRO A 178 11.48 9.83 -24.70
CA PRO A 178 11.09 8.63 -23.96
C PRO A 178 9.68 8.16 -24.34
N SER A 179 9.59 6.92 -24.81
CA SER A 179 8.34 6.21 -25.10
C SER A 179 8.38 4.79 -24.53
N ASP A 180 7.25 4.29 -24.04
CA ASP A 180 7.18 3.00 -23.35
C ASP A 180 5.74 2.49 -23.21
N ALA A 181 5.59 1.20 -22.92
CA ALA A 181 4.29 0.58 -22.64
C ALA A 181 4.41 -0.50 -21.56
N PRO A 182 3.42 -0.69 -20.68
CA PRO A 182 3.48 -1.77 -19.69
C PRO A 182 3.34 -3.14 -20.36
N LEU A 183 4.01 -4.13 -19.76
CA LEU A 183 3.84 -5.54 -20.13
C LEU A 183 2.62 -6.16 -19.41
N PHE A 184 2.33 -5.71 -18.18
CA PHE A 184 1.27 -6.25 -17.34
C PHE A 184 0.24 -5.19 -16.92
N ALA A 185 -1.03 -5.60 -16.87
CA ALA A 185 -2.17 -4.70 -16.66
C ALA A 185 -2.36 -4.32 -15.18
N ASP A 186 -2.16 -5.25 -14.25
CA ASP A 186 -2.21 -4.99 -12.81
C ASP A 186 -0.79 -4.84 -12.25
N ARG A 187 -0.50 -3.73 -11.58
CA ARG A 187 0.78 -3.42 -10.92
C ARG A 187 0.48 -2.83 -9.55
N ILE A 188 0.20 -3.72 -8.60
CA ILE A 188 -0.35 -3.42 -7.28
C ILE A 188 0.77 -3.06 -6.29
N ILE A 189 0.57 -1.99 -5.52
CA ILE A 189 1.42 -1.66 -4.37
C ILE A 189 0.67 -2.02 -3.06
N LEU A 190 1.23 -2.93 -2.26
CA LEU A 190 0.54 -3.57 -1.13
C LEU A 190 1.28 -3.35 0.19
N ASN A 191 0.79 -2.43 1.02
CA ASN A 191 1.31 -2.27 2.38
C ASN A 191 0.58 -3.21 3.36
N TRP A 192 1.32 -3.91 4.22
CA TRP A 192 0.76 -4.94 5.10
C TRP A 192 0.44 -4.41 6.51
N HIS A 193 -0.85 -4.34 6.85
CA HIS A 193 -1.37 -3.53 7.98
C HIS A 193 -1.38 -4.28 9.33
N ASN A 194 -0.23 -4.74 9.81
CA ASN A 194 -0.13 -5.52 11.06
C ASN A 194 1.20 -5.40 11.82
N PHE A 195 2.07 -4.45 11.46
CA PHE A 195 3.36 -4.25 12.11
C PHE A 195 3.57 -2.80 12.55
N LEU A 196 4.30 -2.59 13.65
CA LEU A 196 4.68 -1.25 14.13
C LEU A 196 5.55 -0.46 13.12
N SER A 197 6.18 -1.12 12.15
CA SER A 197 6.92 -0.45 11.07
C SER A 197 6.07 -0.08 9.86
N SER A 198 4.84 -0.59 9.79
CA SER A 198 3.95 -0.54 8.62
C SER A 198 2.97 0.63 8.66
N ALA A 199 2.13 0.76 7.64
CA ALA A 199 1.19 1.87 7.52
C ALA A 199 0.09 1.95 8.59
N THR A 200 0.03 1.01 9.54
CA THR A 200 -0.75 1.19 10.79
C THR A 200 -0.19 2.26 11.73
N THR A 201 1.07 2.70 11.55
CA THR A 201 1.67 3.81 12.32
C THR A 201 1.88 5.09 11.49
N TRP A 202 1.32 5.16 10.29
CA TRP A 202 1.45 6.31 9.38
C TRP A 202 0.34 7.33 9.62
N GLU A 203 0.69 8.61 9.57
CA GLU A 203 -0.30 9.69 9.44
C GLU A 203 -0.76 9.81 7.97
N TYR A 204 -1.79 10.62 7.71
CA TYR A 204 -2.28 10.85 6.34
C TYR A 204 -1.16 11.37 5.41
N GLU A 205 -0.27 12.22 5.93
CA GLU A 205 0.79 12.86 5.18
C GLU A 205 1.86 11.84 4.73
N ASP A 206 2.03 10.72 5.45
CA ASP A 206 2.90 9.61 5.06
C ASP A 206 2.26 8.78 3.94
N TRP A 207 0.96 8.52 4.07
CA TRP A 207 0.15 7.90 3.03
C TRP A 207 0.15 8.70 1.72
N GLU A 208 -0.02 10.02 1.78
CA GLU A 208 0.00 10.90 0.60
C GLU A 208 1.35 10.82 -0.14
N ARG A 209 2.48 10.85 0.59
CA ARG A 209 3.83 10.70 0.02
C ARG A 209 4.02 9.30 -0.60
N TYR A 210 3.59 8.24 0.07
CA TYR A 210 3.65 6.86 -0.43
C TYR A 210 2.82 6.67 -1.71
N ILE A 211 1.59 7.19 -1.75
CA ILE A 211 0.70 7.14 -2.94
C ILE A 211 1.32 7.92 -4.10
N ALA A 212 1.82 9.14 -3.87
CA ALA A 212 2.48 9.94 -4.89
C ALA A 212 3.70 9.22 -5.48
N THR A 213 4.48 8.57 -4.61
CA THR A 213 5.66 7.78 -4.97
C THR A 213 5.31 6.52 -5.75
N ALA A 214 4.23 5.82 -5.41
CA ALA A 214 3.75 4.65 -6.14
C ALA A 214 3.46 4.98 -7.61
N VAL A 215 2.83 6.13 -7.87
CA VAL A 215 2.55 6.62 -9.23
C VAL A 215 3.83 6.98 -9.98
N ARG A 216 4.81 7.62 -9.32
CA ARG A 216 6.13 7.91 -9.92
C ARG A 216 6.91 6.64 -10.26
N LEU A 217 6.80 5.60 -9.43
CA LEU A 217 7.29 4.25 -9.69
C LEU A 217 6.42 3.43 -10.66
N ARG A 218 5.38 4.04 -11.25
CA ARG A 218 4.49 3.47 -12.27
C ARG A 218 3.66 2.25 -11.83
N PHE A 219 3.42 2.11 -10.52
CA PHE A 219 2.33 1.28 -9.99
C PHE A 219 0.97 1.92 -10.32
N ASN A 220 -0.08 1.11 -10.40
CA ASN A 220 -1.39 1.56 -10.90
C ASN A 220 -2.59 1.21 -10.01
N ASP A 221 -2.37 0.48 -8.91
CA ASP A 221 -3.39 0.12 -7.91
C ASP A 221 -2.79 0.13 -6.50
N LEU A 222 -3.51 0.74 -5.55
CA LEU A 222 -3.20 0.69 -4.12
C LEU A 222 -4.00 -0.44 -3.46
N MET A 223 -3.33 -1.39 -2.82
CA MET A 223 -4.00 -2.46 -2.07
C MET A 223 -3.77 -2.35 -0.57
N VAL A 224 -4.85 -2.52 0.18
CA VAL A 224 -4.85 -2.65 1.64
C VAL A 224 -5.46 -3.98 2.06
N HIS A 225 -5.01 -4.53 3.20
CA HIS A 225 -5.56 -5.77 3.76
C HIS A 225 -6.21 -5.51 5.12
N ALA A 226 -7.55 -5.49 5.13
CA ALA A 226 -8.36 -5.47 6.33
C ALA A 226 -8.45 -6.88 6.94
N TYR A 227 -7.65 -7.11 7.98
CA TYR A 227 -7.83 -8.24 8.88
C TYR A 227 -9.23 -8.23 9.47
N GLY A 228 -9.77 -9.41 9.83
CA GLY A 228 -11.15 -9.52 10.31
C GLY A 228 -11.47 -8.64 11.53
N ASN A 229 -10.48 -8.31 12.36
CA ASN A 229 -10.59 -7.40 13.50
C ASN A 229 -10.03 -5.98 13.25
N SER A 230 -9.80 -5.57 12.01
CA SER A 230 -9.22 -4.26 11.69
C SER A 230 -10.23 -3.12 11.91
N PRO A 231 -9.87 -2.00 12.58
CA PRO A 231 -10.73 -0.83 12.69
C PRO A 231 -10.96 -0.08 11.36
N MET A 232 -10.33 -0.51 10.26
CA MET A 232 -10.70 -0.05 8.90
C MET A 232 -12.12 -0.50 8.51
N PHE A 233 -12.66 -1.58 9.07
CA PHE A 233 -14.03 -1.99 8.73
C PHE A 233 -14.75 -2.70 9.87
N SER A 234 -15.79 -2.03 10.37
CA SER A 234 -16.88 -2.61 11.16
C SER A 234 -18.20 -2.39 10.41
N PHE A 235 -19.18 -3.23 10.69
CA PHE A 235 -20.54 -3.16 10.14
C PHE A 235 -21.55 -3.50 11.23
N GLN A 236 -22.81 -3.10 11.03
CA GLN A 236 -23.93 -3.45 11.89
C GLN A 236 -24.92 -4.35 11.12
N PHE A 237 -25.49 -5.35 11.79
CA PHE A 237 -26.52 -6.21 11.22
C PHE A 237 -27.45 -6.70 12.33
N ASN A 238 -28.78 -6.71 12.07
CA ASN A 238 -29.81 -6.97 13.10
C ASN A 238 -29.58 -6.19 14.40
N SER A 239 -29.26 -4.89 14.27
CA SER A 239 -28.87 -3.96 15.34
C SER A 239 -27.58 -4.29 16.12
N VAL A 240 -26.96 -5.45 15.92
CA VAL A 240 -25.68 -5.82 16.56
C VAL A 240 -24.51 -5.30 15.72
N ALA A 241 -23.58 -4.59 16.36
CA ALA A 241 -22.40 -4.01 15.71
C ALA A 241 -21.16 -4.91 15.89
N LYS A 242 -20.37 -5.10 14.82
CA LYS A 242 -19.17 -5.93 14.84
C LYS A 242 -18.06 -5.30 15.67
N THR A 243 -17.63 -5.97 16.73
CA THR A 243 -16.44 -5.56 17.50
C THR A 243 -15.16 -5.70 16.67
N VAL A 244 -14.30 -4.68 16.74
CA VAL A 244 -12.98 -4.64 16.09
C VAL A 244 -11.89 -4.22 17.08
N GLY A 245 -10.64 -4.53 16.77
CA GLY A 245 -9.47 -4.20 17.58
C GLY A 245 -8.98 -2.76 17.34
N TYR A 246 -7.65 -2.59 17.33
CA TYR A 246 -6.96 -1.32 17.17
C TYR A 246 -5.90 -1.43 16.06
N PHE A 247 -5.53 -0.30 15.46
CA PHE A 247 -4.25 -0.18 14.75
C PHE A 247 -3.08 -0.33 15.72
N ALA A 248 -1.92 -0.73 15.21
CA ALA A 248 -0.74 -0.95 16.02
C ALA A 248 -0.20 0.38 16.60
N THR A 249 -0.05 0.41 17.92
CA THR A 249 0.83 1.31 18.64
C THR A 249 1.81 0.46 19.46
N THR A 250 2.72 1.10 20.18
CA THR A 250 3.64 0.41 21.10
C THR A 250 2.98 -0.07 22.39
N GLN A 251 1.69 0.22 22.64
CA GLN A 251 0.96 -0.25 23.82
C GLN A 251 -0.21 -1.19 23.50
N ARG A 252 -0.74 -1.17 22.27
CA ARG A 252 -1.94 -1.93 21.87
C ARG A 252 -1.96 -2.17 20.36
N GLY A 253 -2.60 -3.23 19.89
CA GLY A 253 -2.68 -3.52 18.46
C GLY A 253 -3.08 -4.96 18.16
N ARG A 254 -2.55 -5.50 17.05
CA ARG A 254 -2.56 -6.93 16.73
C ARG A 254 -1.11 -7.43 16.63
N ASP A 255 -0.83 -8.56 17.25
CA ASP A 255 0.51 -8.82 17.78
C ASP A 255 1.31 -9.85 16.96
N TRP A 256 1.47 -9.61 15.66
CA TRP A 256 2.48 -10.34 14.88
C TRP A 256 3.85 -9.69 15.09
N GLY A 257 4.58 -10.18 16.10
CA GLY A 257 5.95 -9.77 16.39
C GLY A 257 6.13 -8.43 17.12
N THR A 258 5.04 -7.71 17.41
CA THR A 258 5.06 -6.48 18.21
C THR A 258 5.30 -6.81 19.69
N GLN A 259 6.46 -6.44 20.23
CA GLN A 259 6.71 -6.40 21.67
C GLN A 259 6.15 -5.08 22.22
N HIS A 260 5.06 -5.15 22.99
CA HIS A 260 4.47 -3.95 23.60
C HIS A 260 5.36 -3.39 24.70
N VAL A 261 5.54 -2.07 24.69
CA VAL A 261 6.35 -1.30 25.64
C VAL A 261 5.53 -0.13 26.17
N ASN A 262 5.41 -0.06 27.50
CA ASN A 262 4.57 0.95 28.17
C ASN A 262 5.04 2.40 27.94
N ASP A 263 6.31 2.61 27.57
CA ASP A 263 6.90 3.92 27.32
C ASP A 263 8.13 3.77 26.40
N VAL A 264 8.00 4.14 25.12
CA VAL A 264 9.06 3.96 24.10
C VAL A 264 10.36 4.69 24.44
N ARG A 265 10.27 5.78 25.21
CA ARG A 265 11.40 6.64 25.58
C ARG A 265 12.35 5.98 26.59
N ARG A 266 11.97 4.80 27.11
CA ARG A 266 12.78 3.97 28.00
C ARG A 266 13.62 2.93 27.25
N LEU A 267 13.48 2.85 25.93
CA LEU A 267 14.33 2.03 25.08
C LEU A 267 15.67 2.75 24.80
N VAL A 268 16.70 1.99 24.45
CA VAL A 268 17.98 2.55 23.97
C VAL A 268 17.74 3.23 22.64
N GLY A 269 18.04 4.53 22.53
CA GLY A 269 17.67 5.37 21.38
C GLY A 269 16.20 5.83 21.40
N GLY A 270 15.46 5.60 22.49
CA GLY A 270 14.07 6.04 22.65
C GLY A 270 13.90 7.55 22.83
N ASP A 271 15.00 8.27 23.05
CA ASP A 271 15.08 9.74 23.14
C ASP A 271 14.66 10.46 21.84
N VAL A 272 14.56 9.74 20.72
CA VAL A 272 13.97 10.27 19.46
C VAL A 272 12.45 10.45 19.51
N PHE A 273 11.76 9.88 20.50
CA PHE A 273 10.31 9.96 20.63
C PHE A 273 9.88 11.03 21.65
N SER A 274 8.97 11.92 21.25
CA SER A 274 8.38 12.95 22.13
C SER A 274 7.33 12.37 23.10
N SER A 275 6.62 11.32 22.69
CA SER A 275 5.53 10.66 23.42
C SER A 275 5.95 9.32 24.03
N ALA A 276 5.21 8.85 25.04
CA ALA A 276 5.38 7.50 25.59
C ALA A 276 4.85 6.40 24.65
N VAL A 277 3.93 6.75 23.74
CA VAL A 277 3.32 5.85 22.77
C VAL A 277 3.74 6.29 21.37
N PHE A 278 4.22 5.34 20.56
CA PHE A 278 4.43 5.51 19.13
C PHE A 278 3.36 4.74 18.35
N GLY A 279 2.90 5.31 17.25
CA GLY A 279 1.76 4.84 16.44
C GLY A 279 0.94 6.03 15.93
N ALA A 280 0.14 5.84 14.88
CA ALA A 280 -0.63 6.92 14.25
C ALA A 280 -1.60 7.58 15.23
N SER A 281 -1.91 8.86 15.03
CA SER A 281 -2.87 9.64 15.82
C SER A 281 -4.21 8.93 15.97
N VAL A 282 -4.74 8.37 14.87
CA VAL A 282 -5.99 7.59 14.82
C VAL A 282 -5.94 6.27 15.60
N ALA A 283 -4.74 5.76 15.91
CA ALA A 283 -4.54 4.58 16.75
C ALA A 283 -4.41 4.93 18.25
N GLN A 284 -4.25 6.21 18.60
CA GLN A 284 -4.09 6.72 19.97
C GLN A 284 -5.37 7.33 20.58
N VAL A 285 -6.43 7.54 19.79
CA VAL A 285 -7.75 8.04 20.28
C VAL A 285 -8.43 7.11 21.29
N ASP A 286 -9.46 7.62 21.98
CA ASP A 286 -10.33 6.84 22.85
C ASP A 286 -10.97 5.65 22.12
N SER A 287 -11.24 4.56 22.86
CA SER A 287 -11.66 3.29 22.28
C SER A 287 -12.91 3.43 21.43
N GLU A 288 -13.85 4.25 21.86
CA GLU A 288 -15.16 4.51 21.26
C GLU A 288 -14.99 5.14 19.86
N ARG A 289 -13.94 5.93 19.67
CA ARG A 289 -13.66 6.69 18.44
C ARG A 289 -12.71 5.98 17.48
N ARG A 290 -12.14 4.83 17.84
CA ARG A 290 -11.12 4.12 17.04
C ARG A 290 -11.56 3.79 15.60
N VAL A 291 -12.85 3.48 15.40
CA VAL A 291 -13.41 3.19 14.07
C VAL A 291 -13.65 4.49 13.29
N GLU A 292 -14.30 5.47 13.91
CA GLU A 292 -14.55 6.81 13.34
C GLU A 292 -13.24 7.43 12.81
N ALA A 293 -12.20 7.48 13.64
CA ALA A 293 -10.90 8.05 13.30
C ALA A 293 -10.18 7.27 12.18
N THR A 294 -10.12 5.93 12.28
CA THR A 294 -9.47 5.09 11.27
C THR A 294 -10.19 5.22 9.91
N VAL A 295 -11.52 5.13 9.89
CA VAL A 295 -12.32 5.26 8.67
C VAL A 295 -12.15 6.64 8.05
N THR A 296 -12.14 7.71 8.86
CA THR A 296 -11.96 9.09 8.40
C THR A 296 -10.60 9.29 7.73
N MET A 297 -9.52 8.73 8.29
CA MET A 297 -8.21 8.76 7.65
C MET A 297 -8.21 7.93 6.36
N MET A 298 -8.65 6.66 6.40
CA MET A 298 -8.58 5.78 5.22
C MET A 298 -9.46 6.27 4.06
N ARG A 299 -10.57 6.98 4.32
CA ARG A 299 -11.36 7.66 3.28
C ARG A 299 -10.53 8.72 2.55
N ARG A 300 -9.74 9.53 3.27
CA ARG A 300 -8.81 10.50 2.65
C ARG A 300 -7.73 9.77 1.86
N VAL A 301 -7.17 8.68 2.38
CA VAL A 301 -6.13 7.86 1.71
C VAL A 301 -6.63 7.30 0.37
N PHE A 302 -7.85 6.72 0.34
CA PHE A 302 -8.41 6.18 -0.90
C PHE A 302 -8.80 7.27 -1.90
N ALA A 303 -9.41 8.37 -1.44
CA ALA A 303 -9.72 9.52 -2.30
C ALA A 303 -8.45 10.13 -2.91
N GLU A 304 -7.35 10.21 -2.17
CA GLU A 304 -6.05 10.69 -2.68
C GLU A 304 -5.43 9.72 -3.69
N ALA A 305 -5.57 8.41 -3.48
CA ALA A 305 -5.18 7.39 -4.46
C ALA A 305 -5.96 7.54 -5.78
N ARG A 306 -7.30 7.70 -5.70
CA ARG A 306 -8.16 7.95 -6.87
C ARG A 306 -7.86 9.29 -7.53
N ALA A 307 -7.56 10.34 -6.77
CA ALA A 307 -7.18 11.66 -7.28
C ALA A 307 -5.83 11.68 -8.01
N ARG A 308 -4.94 10.71 -7.74
CA ARG A 308 -3.72 10.42 -8.54
C ARG A 308 -3.91 9.32 -9.59
N GLY A 309 -5.13 8.84 -9.77
CA GLY A 309 -5.53 7.88 -10.80
C GLY A 309 -5.34 6.41 -10.45
N LEU A 310 -4.78 6.05 -9.28
CA LEU A 310 -4.64 4.65 -8.87
C LEU A 310 -6.02 3.97 -8.76
N GLY A 311 -6.06 2.66 -8.99
CA GLY A 311 -7.11 1.81 -8.42
C GLY A 311 -6.97 1.70 -6.90
N VAL A 312 -8.03 1.26 -6.24
CA VAL A 312 -8.02 0.93 -4.81
C VAL A 312 -8.60 -0.47 -4.62
N THR A 313 -7.73 -1.41 -4.22
CA THR A 313 -8.11 -2.77 -3.85
C THR A 313 -8.26 -2.89 -2.33
N PHE A 314 -9.47 -3.17 -1.87
CA PHE A 314 -9.73 -3.49 -0.47
C PHE A 314 -9.81 -5.01 -0.32
N ALA A 315 -8.79 -5.62 0.29
CA ALA A 315 -8.85 -7.03 0.67
C ALA A 315 -9.47 -7.19 2.06
N LEU A 316 -10.49 -8.04 2.17
CA LEU A 316 -11.26 -8.28 3.39
C LEU A 316 -11.16 -9.74 3.81
N ASP A 317 -10.59 -10.02 4.99
CA ASP A 317 -10.70 -11.34 5.66
C ASP A 317 -12.18 -11.73 5.79
N VAL A 318 -12.58 -12.88 5.23
CA VAL A 318 -13.92 -13.47 5.45
C VAL A 318 -13.90 -14.78 6.24
N ASP A 319 -12.74 -15.42 6.41
CA ASP A 319 -12.68 -16.78 6.96
C ASP A 319 -12.35 -16.88 8.46
N THR A 320 -11.67 -15.88 9.03
CA THR A 320 -11.23 -15.90 10.43
C THR A 320 -12.40 -15.79 11.41
N THR A 321 -12.20 -16.22 12.66
CA THR A 321 -13.19 -16.04 13.74
C THR A 321 -13.57 -14.56 13.92
N SER A 322 -12.60 -13.64 13.80
CA SER A 322 -12.89 -12.19 13.86
C SER A 322 -13.63 -11.65 12.63
N ALA A 323 -13.65 -12.37 11.50
CA ALA A 323 -14.50 -12.05 10.35
C ALA A 323 -15.93 -12.61 10.50
N ASN A 324 -16.12 -13.61 11.35
CA ASN A 324 -17.38 -14.33 11.58
C ASN A 324 -17.87 -14.10 13.04
N PRO A 325 -18.31 -12.87 13.40
CA PRO A 325 -18.71 -12.54 14.77
C PRO A 325 -19.94 -13.33 15.22
N SER A 326 -19.76 -14.14 16.26
CA SER A 326 -20.77 -15.04 16.85
C SER A 326 -22.04 -14.31 17.24
N GLU A 327 -21.92 -13.09 17.75
CA GLU A 327 -22.99 -12.28 18.31
C GLU A 327 -23.95 -11.80 17.21
N ILE A 328 -23.42 -11.55 16.01
CA ILE A 328 -24.23 -11.20 14.83
C ILE A 328 -24.80 -12.47 14.20
N ILE A 329 -23.99 -13.53 14.03
CA ILE A 329 -24.43 -14.78 13.41
C ILE A 329 -25.57 -15.42 14.22
N ALA A 330 -25.54 -15.34 15.55
CA ALA A 330 -26.61 -15.82 16.42
C ALA A 330 -27.97 -15.12 16.22
N THR A 331 -28.00 -13.92 15.63
CA THR A 331 -29.25 -13.22 15.27
C THR A 331 -29.92 -13.77 14.00
N LEU A 332 -29.24 -14.61 13.23
CA LEU A 332 -29.80 -15.20 12.01
C LEU A 332 -30.83 -16.30 12.35
N PRO A 333 -31.86 -16.51 11.50
CA PRO A 333 -32.67 -17.71 11.52
C PRO A 333 -31.83 -19.01 11.55
N ALA A 334 -32.38 -20.08 12.12
CA ALA A 334 -31.64 -21.34 12.31
C ALA A 334 -31.31 -22.05 10.99
N ASP A 335 -32.16 -21.93 9.97
CA ASP A 335 -31.94 -22.42 8.60
C ASP A 335 -30.86 -21.62 7.85
N ALA A 336 -30.67 -20.35 8.22
CA ALA A 336 -29.63 -19.47 7.71
C ALA A 336 -28.26 -19.66 8.40
N ARG A 337 -28.15 -20.63 9.31
CA ARG A 337 -26.91 -21.02 10.01
C ARG A 337 -26.52 -22.47 9.72
N PHE A 338 -25.23 -22.76 9.88
CA PHE A 338 -24.71 -24.13 10.01
C PHE A 338 -23.48 -24.12 10.93
N ARG A 339 -23.02 -25.30 11.37
CA ARG A 339 -21.90 -25.43 12.30
C ARG A 339 -20.62 -25.88 11.59
N SER A 340 -19.48 -25.39 12.05
CA SER A 340 -18.14 -25.88 11.71
C SER A 340 -17.37 -26.10 13.01
N GLY A 341 -17.38 -27.34 13.51
CA GLY A 341 -16.99 -27.68 14.88
C GLY A 341 -17.69 -26.83 15.94
N GLU A 342 -16.92 -25.99 16.63
CA GLU A 342 -17.39 -25.12 17.72
C GLU A 342 -18.10 -23.85 17.21
N HIS A 343 -17.83 -23.42 15.97
CA HIS A 343 -18.34 -22.16 15.41
C HIS A 343 -19.69 -22.35 14.71
N GLU A 344 -20.54 -21.32 14.77
CA GLU A 344 -21.66 -21.14 13.84
C GLU A 344 -21.24 -20.23 12.67
N LEU A 345 -21.74 -20.53 11.48
CA LEU A 345 -21.45 -19.84 10.22
C LEU A 345 -22.75 -19.44 9.53
N ALA A 346 -22.76 -18.27 8.89
CA ALA A 346 -23.87 -17.83 8.05
C ALA A 346 -23.89 -18.60 6.72
N ASN A 347 -25.06 -19.09 6.30
CA ASN A 347 -25.22 -19.81 5.02
C ASN A 347 -25.52 -18.83 3.86
N PRO A 348 -24.56 -18.50 2.98
CA PRO A 348 -24.72 -17.52 1.91
C PRO A 348 -25.80 -17.86 0.87
N ASP A 349 -26.24 -19.12 0.78
CA ASP A 349 -27.27 -19.55 -0.18
C ASP A 349 -28.71 -19.34 0.36
N THR A 350 -28.88 -18.97 1.63
CA THR A 350 -30.19 -18.61 2.22
C THR A 350 -30.48 -17.12 2.11
N PRO A 351 -31.74 -16.66 2.07
CA PRO A 351 -32.06 -15.24 2.00
C PRO A 351 -31.45 -14.40 3.14
N ALA A 352 -31.50 -14.90 4.38
CA ALA A 352 -30.97 -14.17 5.54
C ALA A 352 -29.44 -14.25 5.66
N GLY A 353 -28.82 -15.39 5.34
CA GLY A 353 -27.36 -15.51 5.31
C GLY A 353 -26.74 -14.72 4.15
N PHE A 354 -27.40 -14.68 2.98
CA PHE A 354 -27.06 -13.73 1.91
C PHE A 354 -27.17 -12.28 2.38
N ALA A 355 -28.24 -11.90 3.09
CA ALA A 355 -28.41 -10.53 3.58
C ALA A 355 -27.26 -10.10 4.52
N PHE A 356 -26.73 -11.01 5.35
CA PHE A 356 -25.54 -10.76 6.18
C PHE A 356 -24.28 -10.43 5.34
N TYR A 357 -24.03 -11.16 4.24
CA TYR A 357 -22.91 -10.84 3.34
C TYR A 357 -23.17 -9.59 2.49
N ARG A 358 -24.40 -9.40 2.00
CA ARG A 358 -24.81 -8.20 1.27
C ARG A 358 -24.61 -6.94 2.12
N ALA A 359 -24.98 -6.98 3.40
CA ALA A 359 -24.80 -5.86 4.33
C ALA A 359 -23.32 -5.50 4.55
N GLN A 360 -22.40 -6.47 4.50
CA GLN A 360 -20.96 -6.20 4.55
C GLN A 360 -20.47 -5.45 3.31
N VAL A 361 -20.86 -5.92 2.11
CA VAL A 361 -20.49 -5.26 0.83
C VAL A 361 -21.09 -3.85 0.75
N GLU A 362 -22.37 -3.71 1.10
CA GLU A 362 -23.09 -2.43 1.11
C GLU A 362 -22.43 -1.42 2.04
N GLN A 363 -22.22 -1.77 3.31
CA GLN A 363 -21.63 -0.84 4.28
C GLN A 363 -20.17 -0.51 3.95
N LEU A 364 -19.36 -1.47 3.49
CA LEU A 364 -17.97 -1.22 3.09
C LEU A 364 -17.91 -0.19 1.94
N LEU A 365 -18.75 -0.36 0.91
CA LEU A 365 -18.77 0.51 -0.26
C LEU A 365 -19.51 1.85 -0.04
N THR A 366 -20.34 1.96 1.00
CA THR A 366 -20.86 3.24 1.52
C THR A 366 -19.82 4.00 2.33
N LEU A 367 -18.99 3.32 3.13
CA LEU A 367 -17.88 3.94 3.85
C LEU A 367 -16.76 4.37 2.89
N TYR A 368 -16.48 3.56 1.86
CA TYR A 368 -15.39 3.74 0.93
C TYR A 368 -15.87 3.68 -0.54
N PRO A 369 -16.51 4.74 -1.05
CA PRO A 369 -16.98 4.79 -2.44
C PRO A 369 -15.84 4.70 -3.46
N ASP A 370 -14.64 5.13 -3.06
CA ASP A 370 -13.39 5.13 -3.85
C ASP A 370 -12.79 3.73 -4.12
N VAL A 371 -13.28 2.66 -3.50
CA VAL A 371 -12.81 1.29 -3.74
C VAL A 371 -13.21 0.84 -5.14
N THR A 372 -12.24 0.52 -6.00
CA THR A 372 -12.47 0.01 -7.36
C THR A 372 -12.39 -1.50 -7.46
N ARG A 373 -11.84 -2.18 -6.44
CA ARG A 373 -11.76 -3.65 -6.39
C ARG A 373 -11.96 -4.16 -4.98
N LEU A 374 -12.90 -5.09 -4.81
CA LEU A 374 -13.12 -5.81 -3.55
C LEU A 374 -12.52 -7.21 -3.67
N ALA A 375 -11.52 -7.52 -2.84
CA ALA A 375 -10.87 -8.82 -2.82
C ALA A 375 -11.33 -9.63 -1.61
N VAL A 376 -12.08 -10.71 -1.85
CA VAL A 376 -12.51 -11.65 -0.81
C VAL A 376 -11.31 -12.47 -0.37
N TRP A 377 -10.82 -12.22 0.84
CA TRP A 377 -9.56 -12.76 1.35
C TRP A 377 -9.78 -13.86 2.39
N PHE A 378 -8.98 -14.92 2.32
CA PHE A 378 -9.01 -16.02 3.27
C PHE A 378 -7.62 -16.61 3.53
N ARG A 379 -7.43 -17.27 4.67
CA ARG A 379 -6.13 -17.85 5.08
C ARG A 379 -5.73 -19.04 4.20
N ASP A 380 -4.48 -19.48 4.32
CA ASP A 380 -3.96 -20.64 3.57
C ASP A 380 -4.75 -21.92 3.88
N PRO A 381 -4.67 -22.97 3.05
CA PRO A 381 -5.41 -24.22 3.27
C PRO A 381 -5.10 -24.97 4.58
N THR A 382 -3.99 -24.66 5.28
CA THR A 382 -3.62 -25.31 6.55
C THR A 382 -4.04 -24.52 7.79
N ALA A 383 -4.54 -23.29 7.60
CA ALA A 383 -4.88 -22.40 8.69
C ALA A 383 -6.04 -22.90 9.57
N ASN A 384 -5.92 -22.69 10.87
CA ASN A 384 -7.00 -22.91 11.83
C ASN A 384 -8.01 -21.75 11.78
N THR A 385 -8.93 -21.76 10.79
CA THR A 385 -10.06 -20.85 10.72
C THR A 385 -11.40 -21.59 10.59
N PRO A 386 -12.53 -21.00 11.04
CA PRO A 386 -13.86 -21.60 10.94
C PRO A 386 -14.21 -22.19 9.57
N TRP A 387 -13.83 -21.53 8.47
CA TRP A 387 -14.11 -22.00 7.11
C TRP A 387 -13.05 -22.98 6.57
N ARG A 388 -11.78 -22.87 6.99
CA ARG A 388 -10.73 -23.81 6.58
C ARG A 388 -10.84 -25.18 7.24
N ARG A 389 -11.48 -25.27 8.41
CA ARG A 389 -11.73 -26.54 9.13
C ARG A 389 -13.02 -27.28 8.76
N LEU A 390 -13.87 -26.70 7.92
CA LEU A 390 -15.19 -27.26 7.58
C LEU A 390 -15.06 -28.63 6.88
N LYS A 391 -15.76 -29.64 7.41
CA LYS A 391 -15.79 -31.00 6.85
C LYS A 391 -17.02 -31.21 5.95
N ARG A 392 -16.96 -32.19 5.04
CA ARG A 392 -18.10 -32.55 4.16
C ARG A 392 -19.41 -32.75 4.93
N ALA A 393 -19.38 -33.52 6.02
CA ALA A 393 -20.54 -33.85 6.84
C ALA A 393 -21.12 -32.65 7.63
N GLU A 394 -20.36 -31.57 7.81
CA GLU A 394 -20.77 -30.34 8.50
C GLU A 394 -21.44 -29.33 7.55
N MET A 395 -21.27 -29.50 6.23
CA MET A 395 -21.90 -28.64 5.22
C MET A 395 -23.44 -28.76 5.21
N PRO A 396 -24.18 -27.71 4.82
CA PRO A 396 -25.61 -27.81 4.52
C PRO A 396 -25.93 -28.95 3.54
N ALA A 397 -27.07 -29.63 3.73
CA ALA A 397 -27.42 -30.82 2.93
C ALA A 397 -27.53 -30.57 1.41
N ALA A 398 -27.76 -29.33 0.98
CA ALA A 398 -27.69 -28.94 -0.43
C ALA A 398 -26.23 -28.97 -0.96
N TRP A 399 -25.30 -28.38 -0.20
CA TRP A 399 -23.87 -28.37 -0.52
C TRP A 399 -23.27 -29.78 -0.55
N GLN A 400 -23.70 -30.67 0.35
CA GLN A 400 -23.28 -32.08 0.32
C GLN A 400 -23.68 -32.82 -0.98
N ARG A 401 -24.74 -32.39 -1.67
CA ARG A 401 -25.18 -32.95 -2.96
C ARG A 401 -24.51 -32.28 -4.17
N GLU A 402 -24.15 -31.01 -4.05
CA GLU A 402 -23.46 -30.22 -5.07
C GLU A 402 -21.95 -30.54 -5.12
N PHE A 403 -21.36 -30.85 -3.97
CA PHE A 403 -19.92 -31.06 -3.83
C PHE A 403 -19.45 -32.46 -4.28
N THR A 404 -18.86 -32.48 -5.48
CA THR A 404 -18.31 -33.68 -6.14
C THR A 404 -16.78 -33.80 -6.04
N GLY A 405 -16.12 -32.93 -5.27
CA GLY A 405 -14.66 -32.95 -5.07
C GLY A 405 -14.17 -33.99 -4.05
N PRO A 406 -12.85 -34.16 -3.91
CA PRO A 406 -12.20 -34.82 -2.77
C PRO A 406 -12.26 -33.93 -1.51
N ASP A 407 -12.05 -34.47 -0.31
CA ASP A 407 -12.39 -33.73 0.93
C ASP A 407 -11.49 -32.52 1.24
N GLU A 408 -10.26 -32.47 0.73
CA GLU A 408 -9.38 -31.29 0.82
C GLU A 408 -9.96 -30.04 0.13
N ASP A 409 -10.85 -30.24 -0.86
CA ASP A 409 -11.48 -29.17 -1.63
C ASP A 409 -12.70 -28.54 -0.92
N VAL A 410 -13.19 -29.11 0.18
CA VAL A 410 -14.42 -28.65 0.88
C VAL A 410 -14.33 -27.18 1.27
N SER A 411 -13.19 -26.74 1.83
CA SER A 411 -13.04 -25.33 2.22
C SER A 411 -13.01 -24.38 1.01
N ALA A 412 -12.45 -24.80 -0.13
CA ALA A 412 -12.41 -23.98 -1.34
C ALA A 412 -13.79 -23.86 -1.99
N PHE A 413 -14.58 -24.93 -1.99
CA PHE A 413 -15.99 -24.91 -2.41
C PHE A 413 -16.85 -24.02 -1.51
N ALA A 414 -16.73 -24.15 -0.18
CA ALA A 414 -17.49 -23.33 0.76
C ALA A 414 -17.11 -21.84 0.69
N LEU A 415 -15.82 -21.52 0.52
CA LEU A 415 -15.37 -20.14 0.29
C LEU A 415 -15.86 -19.60 -1.07
N ALA A 416 -15.96 -20.43 -2.10
CA ALA A 416 -16.54 -20.03 -3.39
C ALA A 416 -18.01 -19.59 -3.28
N LYS A 417 -18.79 -20.14 -2.34
CA LYS A 417 -20.15 -19.69 -2.02
C LYS A 417 -20.16 -18.26 -1.45
N ILE A 418 -19.21 -17.92 -0.57
CA ILE A 418 -19.05 -16.54 -0.07
C ILE A 418 -18.69 -15.58 -1.22
N VAL A 419 -17.74 -15.96 -2.08
CA VAL A 419 -17.37 -15.15 -3.24
C VAL A 419 -18.56 -14.96 -4.20
N HIS A 420 -19.39 -15.99 -4.39
CA HIS A 420 -20.64 -15.87 -5.16
C HIS A 420 -21.62 -14.88 -4.51
N ALA A 421 -21.82 -14.93 -3.19
CA ALA A 421 -22.66 -13.98 -2.47
C ALA A 421 -22.14 -12.54 -2.59
N PHE A 422 -20.82 -12.32 -2.53
CA PHE A 422 -20.22 -11.00 -2.78
C PHE A 422 -20.47 -10.52 -4.22
N ARG A 423 -20.32 -11.41 -5.23
CA ARG A 423 -20.65 -11.09 -6.64
C ARG A 423 -22.11 -10.67 -6.79
N ARG A 424 -23.03 -11.46 -6.22
CA ARG A 424 -24.47 -11.19 -6.23
C ARG A 424 -24.80 -9.87 -5.52
N ALA A 425 -24.17 -9.58 -4.39
CA ALA A 425 -24.35 -8.33 -3.66
C ALA A 425 -23.94 -7.12 -4.50
N LEU A 426 -22.78 -7.16 -5.18
CA LEU A 426 -22.34 -6.09 -6.09
C LEU A 426 -23.38 -5.83 -7.20
N THR A 427 -23.91 -6.88 -7.83
CA THR A 427 -24.94 -6.76 -8.88
C THR A 427 -26.27 -6.20 -8.33
N GLU A 428 -26.76 -6.67 -7.18
CA GLU A 428 -27.98 -6.13 -6.56
C GLU A 428 -27.82 -4.68 -6.09
N LEU A 429 -26.61 -4.29 -5.67
CA LEU A 429 -26.23 -2.92 -5.31
C LEU A 429 -25.92 -2.04 -6.54
N LYS A 430 -25.92 -2.60 -7.76
CA LYS A 430 -25.55 -1.93 -9.02
C LYS A 430 -24.16 -1.29 -8.98
N ARG A 431 -23.21 -1.97 -8.31
CA ARG A 431 -21.79 -1.56 -8.21
C ARG A 431 -20.94 -2.26 -9.26
N ASP A 432 -21.37 -2.16 -10.52
CA ASP A 432 -20.65 -2.69 -11.70
C ASP A 432 -19.31 -1.96 -11.95
N ASP A 433 -19.07 -0.84 -11.25
CA ASP A 433 -17.81 -0.10 -11.18
C ASP A 433 -16.77 -0.73 -10.23
N VAL A 434 -17.17 -1.71 -9.40
CA VAL A 434 -16.29 -2.39 -8.44
C VAL A 434 -15.99 -3.80 -8.92
N ALA A 435 -14.73 -4.04 -9.31
CA ALA A 435 -14.28 -5.37 -9.68
C ALA A 435 -14.27 -6.33 -8.47
N LEU A 436 -14.77 -7.55 -8.64
CA LEU A 436 -14.59 -8.61 -7.64
C LEU A 436 -13.31 -9.39 -7.93
N ALA A 437 -12.54 -9.66 -6.89
CA ALA A 437 -11.43 -10.62 -6.91
C ALA A 437 -11.49 -11.52 -5.66
N THR A 438 -10.62 -12.53 -5.61
CA THR A 438 -10.29 -13.24 -4.38
C THR A 438 -8.78 -13.19 -4.14
N GLY A 439 -8.34 -13.48 -2.93
CA GLY A 439 -6.93 -13.75 -2.69
C GLY A 439 -6.68 -14.57 -1.43
N SER A 440 -5.55 -15.24 -1.41
CA SER A 440 -5.18 -16.13 -0.31
C SER A 440 -3.68 -16.39 -0.26
N TRP A 441 -3.31 -17.19 0.72
CA TRP A 441 -1.95 -17.43 1.16
C TRP A 441 -1.44 -18.81 0.71
N ALA A 442 -0.15 -18.86 0.37
CA ALA A 442 0.55 -19.96 -0.32
C ALA A 442 -0.03 -20.29 -1.71
N PHE A 443 0.66 -21.06 -2.55
CA PHE A 443 0.12 -21.46 -3.86
C PHE A 443 -0.83 -22.69 -3.92
N PRO A 444 -0.90 -23.64 -2.95
CA PRO A 444 -1.78 -24.81 -3.07
C PRO A 444 -3.29 -24.53 -3.18
N PHE A 445 -3.79 -23.37 -2.76
CA PHE A 445 -5.22 -23.05 -2.93
C PHE A 445 -5.60 -22.82 -4.41
N LEU A 446 -4.63 -22.51 -5.29
CA LEU A 446 -4.87 -22.13 -6.68
C LEU A 446 -5.70 -23.16 -7.43
N THR A 447 -5.31 -24.44 -7.42
CA THR A 447 -6.02 -25.51 -8.15
C THR A 447 -7.42 -25.77 -7.59
N ALA A 448 -7.57 -25.72 -6.27
CA ALA A 448 -8.85 -25.91 -5.59
C ALA A 448 -9.84 -24.79 -5.98
N THR A 449 -9.41 -23.55 -5.79
CA THR A 449 -10.19 -22.34 -6.09
C THR A 449 -10.44 -22.16 -7.59
N ASP A 450 -9.53 -22.60 -8.47
CA ASP A 450 -9.74 -22.60 -9.92
C ASP A 450 -10.90 -23.48 -10.37
N ARG A 451 -11.21 -24.55 -9.63
CA ARG A 451 -12.30 -25.48 -9.93
C ARG A 451 -13.69 -24.96 -9.53
N TYR A 452 -13.78 -24.14 -8.48
CA TYR A 452 -15.07 -23.71 -7.90
C TYR A 452 -15.43 -22.24 -8.10
N LEU A 453 -14.46 -21.36 -8.38
CA LEU A 453 -14.76 -19.98 -8.76
C LEU A 453 -15.04 -19.85 -10.25
N ALA A 454 -15.93 -18.94 -10.60
CA ALA A 454 -16.20 -18.57 -11.99
C ALA A 454 -14.93 -17.96 -12.64
N PRO A 455 -14.59 -18.26 -13.92
CA PRO A 455 -13.30 -17.93 -14.52
C PRO A 455 -12.99 -16.43 -14.64
N GLU A 456 -14.00 -15.57 -14.63
CA GLU A 456 -13.84 -14.11 -14.71
C GLU A 456 -13.27 -13.49 -13.42
N ILE A 457 -13.35 -14.20 -12.29
CA ILE A 457 -12.89 -13.72 -10.98
C ILE A 457 -11.37 -13.90 -10.87
N PRO A 458 -10.58 -12.80 -10.77
CA PRO A 458 -9.13 -12.89 -10.65
C PRO A 458 -8.71 -13.44 -9.28
N ILE A 459 -7.58 -14.15 -9.26
CA ILE A 459 -6.94 -14.60 -8.02
C ILE A 459 -5.69 -13.75 -7.75
N ILE A 460 -5.63 -13.15 -6.57
CA ILE A 460 -4.43 -12.51 -6.01
C ILE A 460 -3.71 -13.55 -5.15
N ALA A 461 -2.49 -13.93 -5.53
CA ALA A 461 -1.79 -15.09 -4.98
C ALA A 461 -0.55 -14.67 -4.18
N LEU A 462 -0.55 -14.92 -2.86
CA LEU A 462 0.46 -14.46 -1.92
C LEU A 462 1.17 -15.63 -1.24
N ASP A 463 2.41 -15.95 -1.59
CA ASP A 463 3.19 -16.99 -0.91
C ASP A 463 4.33 -16.34 -0.09
N TRP A 464 4.45 -16.73 1.18
CA TRP A 464 5.47 -16.21 2.11
C TRP A 464 6.72 -17.09 2.18
N TRP A 465 6.61 -18.36 1.78
CA TRP A 465 7.69 -19.34 1.84
C TRP A 465 8.51 -19.40 0.55
N VAL A 466 7.85 -19.28 -0.61
CA VAL A 466 8.48 -19.61 -1.90
C VAL A 466 8.08 -18.65 -3.01
N SER A 467 9.07 -18.24 -3.80
CA SER A 467 8.87 -17.58 -5.09
C SER A 467 7.92 -18.34 -6.03
N PHE A 468 7.10 -17.57 -6.76
CA PHE A 468 6.30 -18.00 -7.91
C PHE A 468 7.13 -18.60 -9.05
N ASP A 469 8.43 -18.26 -9.14
CA ASP A 469 9.34 -18.83 -10.13
C ASP A 469 9.91 -20.21 -9.75
N SER A 470 9.59 -20.74 -8.56
CA SER A 470 10.04 -22.05 -8.11
C SER A 470 9.41 -23.21 -8.89
N ALA A 471 10.08 -24.36 -8.93
CA ALA A 471 9.53 -25.56 -9.58
C ALA A 471 8.23 -26.08 -8.95
N ARG A 472 7.94 -25.74 -7.69
CA ARG A 472 6.64 -26.01 -7.04
C ARG A 472 5.58 -25.06 -7.57
N ALA A 473 5.76 -23.74 -7.38
CA ALA A 473 4.79 -22.76 -7.80
C ALA A 473 4.48 -22.86 -9.31
N ARG A 474 5.49 -23.06 -10.16
CA ARG A 474 5.32 -23.32 -11.60
C ARG A 474 4.42 -24.52 -11.91
N ARG A 475 4.30 -25.54 -11.03
CA ARG A 475 3.30 -26.60 -11.18
C ARG A 475 1.92 -26.12 -10.74
N ASP A 476 1.83 -25.47 -9.58
CA ASP A 476 0.58 -24.99 -8.99
C ASP A 476 -0.14 -23.98 -9.93
N PHE A 477 0.61 -23.07 -10.56
CA PHE A 477 0.11 -22.18 -11.63
C PHE A 477 -0.32 -22.95 -12.90
N ARG A 478 0.49 -23.91 -13.39
CA ARG A 478 0.13 -24.72 -14.58
C ARG A 478 -0.98 -25.74 -14.35
N ALA A 479 -1.32 -26.04 -13.09
CA ALA A 479 -2.44 -26.92 -12.76
C ALA A 479 -3.80 -26.23 -12.93
N MET A 480 -3.83 -24.89 -12.98
CA MET A 480 -5.02 -24.11 -13.28
C MET A 480 -5.45 -24.30 -14.74
N ARG A 481 -6.74 -24.50 -14.97
CA ARG A 481 -7.34 -24.85 -16.26
C ARG A 481 -8.29 -23.79 -16.80
N SER A 482 -8.82 -22.89 -15.96
CA SER A 482 -9.85 -21.95 -16.40
C SER A 482 -9.33 -20.76 -17.23
N GLY A 483 -8.01 -20.59 -17.36
CA GLY A 483 -7.41 -19.43 -18.02
C GLY A 483 -7.68 -18.08 -17.35
N ARG A 484 -8.10 -18.08 -16.07
CA ARG A 484 -8.40 -16.86 -15.31
C ARG A 484 -7.17 -15.97 -15.13
N LYS A 485 -7.42 -14.68 -14.88
CA LYS A 485 -6.38 -13.75 -14.45
C LYS A 485 -5.81 -14.15 -13.08
N VAL A 486 -4.49 -14.27 -12.99
CA VAL A 486 -3.79 -14.43 -11.71
C VAL A 486 -2.78 -13.30 -11.52
N ILE A 487 -2.70 -12.80 -10.29
CA ILE A 487 -1.85 -11.68 -9.89
C ILE A 487 -0.97 -12.17 -8.71
N PRO A 488 0.21 -12.76 -8.98
CA PRO A 488 1.18 -13.09 -7.94
C PRO A 488 1.67 -11.84 -7.21
N ILE A 489 1.87 -11.95 -5.91
CA ILE A 489 2.48 -10.91 -5.09
C ILE A 489 3.97 -11.23 -4.86
N LEU A 490 4.86 -10.30 -5.22
CA LEU A 490 6.30 -10.39 -5.01
C LEU A 490 6.63 -10.04 -3.55
N TRP A 491 7.38 -10.92 -2.88
CA TRP A 491 7.71 -10.80 -1.46
C TRP A 491 9.08 -10.11 -1.25
N THR A 492 9.10 -8.92 -0.62
CA THR A 492 10.29 -8.02 -0.63
C THR A 492 11.28 -8.24 0.51
N HIS A 493 10.81 -8.78 1.64
CA HIS A 493 11.53 -9.02 2.90
C HIS A 493 10.64 -9.90 3.79
N HIS A 494 11.14 -10.59 4.82
CA HIS A 494 10.32 -11.50 5.62
C HIS A 494 10.26 -11.08 7.09
N ASP A 495 9.18 -11.45 7.80
CA ASP A 495 9.09 -11.31 9.26
C ASP A 495 9.91 -12.42 9.96
N ASP A 496 11.07 -12.78 9.39
CA ASP A 496 12.02 -13.80 9.87
C ASP A 496 12.84 -13.28 11.08
N ARG A 497 12.20 -12.40 11.84
CA ARG A 497 12.78 -11.51 12.85
C ARG A 497 13.69 -10.44 12.27
N THR A 498 14.04 -10.37 10.98
CA THR A 498 14.87 -9.25 10.48
C THR A 498 14.13 -7.90 10.53
N TYR A 499 14.87 -6.83 10.85
CA TYR A 499 14.29 -5.48 11.06
C TYR A 499 15.14 -4.35 10.47
N VAL A 500 16.43 -4.59 10.24
CA VAL A 500 17.36 -3.67 9.57
C VAL A 500 18.24 -4.48 8.63
N GLY A 501 18.52 -3.98 7.44
CA GLY A 501 19.31 -4.68 6.42
C GLY A 501 18.57 -4.76 5.09
N ARG A 502 19.23 -5.29 4.06
CA ARG A 502 18.75 -5.29 2.67
C ARG A 502 17.37 -5.96 2.48
N PRO A 503 16.65 -5.65 1.39
CA PRO A 503 15.55 -6.49 0.94
C PRO A 503 16.05 -7.89 0.52
N TYR A 504 15.09 -8.79 0.29
CA TYR A 504 15.31 -9.95 -0.56
C TYR A 504 15.79 -9.50 -1.95
N THR A 505 16.54 -10.36 -2.62
CA THR A 505 17.10 -10.02 -3.94
C THR A 505 15.97 -9.91 -4.97
N PRO A 506 15.86 -8.80 -5.72
CA PRO A 506 14.90 -8.69 -6.81
C PRO A 506 15.09 -9.82 -7.82
N PHE A 507 13.98 -10.33 -8.38
CA PHE A 507 14.05 -11.31 -9.45
C PHE A 507 14.83 -10.74 -10.64
N ARG A 508 15.73 -11.54 -11.22
CA ARG A 508 16.14 -11.38 -12.61
C ARG A 508 15.01 -11.87 -13.51
N ASP A 509 14.93 -11.39 -14.75
CA ASP A 509 14.00 -11.89 -15.77
C ASP A 509 12.51 -11.88 -15.32
N LEU A 510 12.10 -10.88 -14.52
CA LEU A 510 10.80 -10.84 -13.86
C LEU A 510 9.62 -10.91 -14.84
N ALA A 511 9.65 -10.17 -15.95
CA ALA A 511 8.56 -10.19 -16.92
C ALA A 511 8.51 -11.55 -17.62
N THR A 512 9.65 -12.10 -18.00
CA THR A 512 9.73 -13.47 -18.54
C THR A 512 9.23 -14.53 -17.54
N LYS A 513 9.51 -14.38 -16.24
CA LYS A 513 8.99 -15.29 -15.19
C LYS A 513 7.48 -15.15 -14.97
N LEU A 514 6.93 -13.93 -15.03
CA LEU A 514 5.49 -13.67 -14.93
C LEU A 514 4.71 -14.21 -16.14
N GLU A 515 5.24 -14.05 -17.36
CA GLU A 515 4.64 -14.64 -18.56
C GLU A 515 4.69 -16.18 -18.54
N GLN A 516 5.78 -16.78 -18.03
CA GLN A 516 5.92 -18.25 -17.89
C GLN A 516 4.88 -18.90 -16.96
N ILE A 517 4.16 -18.11 -16.15
CA ILE A 517 3.06 -18.57 -15.28
C ILE A 517 1.69 -17.98 -15.69
N GLY A 518 1.61 -17.30 -16.84
CA GLY A 518 0.35 -16.70 -17.33
C GLY A 518 -0.18 -15.53 -16.49
N ALA A 519 0.68 -14.83 -15.75
CA ALA A 519 0.25 -13.76 -14.86
C ALA A 519 -0.31 -12.56 -15.65
N ALA A 520 -1.48 -12.07 -15.24
CA ALA A 520 -2.11 -10.87 -15.82
C ALA A 520 -1.55 -9.56 -15.23
N GLY A 521 -0.80 -9.69 -14.13
CA GLY A 521 -0.33 -8.61 -13.27
C GLY A 521 0.68 -9.11 -12.25
N PHE A 522 1.15 -8.20 -11.42
CA PHE A 522 1.82 -8.53 -10.17
C PHE A 522 1.43 -7.51 -9.10
N GLY A 523 1.67 -7.86 -7.84
CA GLY A 523 1.72 -6.89 -6.74
C GLY A 523 3.01 -6.99 -5.95
N VAL A 524 3.29 -6.04 -5.08
CA VAL A 524 4.50 -6.05 -4.25
C VAL A 524 4.13 -5.80 -2.78
N ILE A 525 4.30 -6.80 -1.93
CA ILE A 525 4.00 -6.72 -0.49
C ILE A 525 5.18 -6.13 0.28
N HIS A 526 4.91 -5.18 1.16
CA HIS A 526 5.91 -4.64 2.08
C HIS A 526 5.31 -4.08 3.38
N TRP A 527 6.17 -3.75 4.35
CA TRP A 527 5.81 -3.13 5.64
C TRP A 527 6.89 -2.19 6.19
N THR A 528 7.82 -1.76 5.34
CA THR A 528 8.76 -0.64 5.54
C THR A 528 8.96 0.03 4.18
N THR A 529 9.28 1.32 4.10
CA THR A 529 9.70 1.92 2.82
C THR A 529 11.19 1.71 2.56
N ARG A 530 12.02 1.80 3.61
CA ARG A 530 13.46 1.49 3.54
C ARG A 530 13.75 0.06 3.99
N PRO A 531 14.72 -0.64 3.36
CA PRO A 531 15.60 -0.18 2.27
C PRO A 531 15.15 -0.72 0.90
N LEU A 532 13.85 -0.68 0.61
CA LEU A 532 13.26 -1.40 -0.54
C LEU A 532 13.37 -0.63 -1.88
N ASP A 533 13.98 0.55 -1.86
CA ASP A 533 14.10 1.49 -2.97
C ASP A 533 14.56 0.83 -4.28
N LEU A 534 15.68 0.10 -4.25
CA LEU A 534 16.21 -0.60 -5.43
C LEU A 534 15.35 -1.80 -5.86
N TYR A 535 14.63 -2.43 -4.92
CA TYR A 535 13.73 -3.54 -5.22
C TYR A 535 12.54 -3.07 -6.05
N PHE A 536 11.83 -2.05 -5.58
CA PHE A 536 10.68 -1.49 -6.29
C PHE A 536 11.11 -0.84 -7.62
N ARG A 537 12.28 -0.20 -7.64
CA ARG A 537 12.86 0.39 -8.87
C ARG A 537 13.14 -0.67 -9.94
N SER A 538 13.84 -1.76 -9.60
CA SER A 538 14.15 -2.83 -10.55
C SER A 538 12.90 -3.60 -10.97
N THR A 539 12.04 -3.95 -10.01
CA THR A 539 10.74 -4.60 -10.25
C THR A 539 9.89 -3.82 -11.25
N SER A 540 9.76 -2.50 -11.05
CA SER A 540 9.02 -1.65 -11.97
C SER A 540 9.67 -1.67 -13.36
N ARG A 541 10.96 -1.35 -13.48
CA ARG A 541 11.65 -1.24 -14.78
C ARG A 541 11.54 -2.52 -15.61
N GLN A 542 11.76 -3.70 -15.01
CA GLN A 542 11.67 -4.99 -15.70
C GLN A 542 10.31 -5.28 -16.35
N THR A 543 9.24 -4.59 -15.94
CA THR A 543 7.84 -4.86 -16.37
C THR A 543 7.31 -3.89 -17.43
N TRP A 544 8.19 -3.09 -18.04
CA TRP A 544 7.90 -2.18 -19.16
C TRP A 544 8.57 -2.67 -20.45
N ARG A 545 7.96 -2.38 -21.61
CA ARG A 545 8.37 -2.90 -22.93
C ARG A 545 9.82 -2.58 -23.29
N ARG A 546 10.27 -1.35 -23.03
CA ARG A 546 11.62 -0.87 -23.40
C ARG A 546 12.71 -1.32 -22.41
N THR A 547 12.36 -1.53 -21.15
CA THR A 547 13.27 -1.99 -20.07
C THR A 547 12.91 -3.40 -19.60
N ARG A 548 12.36 -4.22 -20.50
CA ARG A 548 11.95 -5.59 -20.20
C ARG A 548 13.12 -6.37 -19.63
N ASP A 549 12.89 -7.03 -18.49
CA ASP A 549 13.88 -7.92 -17.85
C ASP A 549 15.24 -7.23 -17.60
N GLU A 550 15.27 -5.89 -17.49
CA GLU A 550 16.49 -5.10 -17.28
C GLU A 550 17.26 -5.54 -16.01
N PRO A 551 18.58 -5.83 -16.13
CA PRO A 551 19.41 -6.24 -15.00
C PRO A 551 19.42 -5.25 -13.83
N LEU A 552 19.37 -5.80 -12.61
CA LEU A 552 19.45 -5.06 -11.34
C LEU A 552 20.70 -4.17 -11.27
N GLU A 553 21.78 -4.61 -11.91
CA GLU A 553 23.05 -3.92 -12.12
C GLU A 553 22.87 -2.53 -12.76
N LEU A 554 21.99 -2.41 -13.78
CA LEU A 554 21.69 -1.12 -14.44
C LEU A 554 20.81 -0.23 -13.56
N THR A 555 19.87 -0.82 -12.82
CA THR A 555 19.10 -0.10 -11.79
C THR A 555 20.02 0.45 -10.68
N CYS A 556 21.07 -0.28 -10.30
CA CYS A 556 22.06 0.17 -9.31
C CYS A 556 22.96 1.29 -9.86
N ASP A 557 23.43 1.19 -11.11
CA ASP A 557 24.17 2.26 -11.80
C ASP A 557 23.33 3.54 -11.91
N ASP A 558 22.07 3.45 -12.37
CA ASP A 558 21.16 4.60 -12.48
C ASP A 558 20.88 5.21 -11.11
N ALA A 559 20.63 4.39 -10.08
CA ALA A 559 20.43 4.90 -8.72
C ALA A 559 21.67 5.64 -8.19
N ALA A 560 22.87 5.12 -8.42
CA ALA A 560 24.11 5.79 -8.05
C ALA A 560 24.29 7.13 -8.79
N ALA A 561 24.03 7.17 -10.10
CA ALA A 561 24.07 8.40 -10.89
C ALA A 561 23.04 9.44 -10.39
N ARG A 562 21.85 8.99 -10.00
CA ARG A 562 20.75 9.84 -9.50
C ARG A 562 20.95 10.33 -8.07
N LEU A 563 21.62 9.57 -7.20
CA LEU A 563 21.81 9.91 -5.78
C LEU A 563 23.14 10.63 -5.51
N PHE A 564 24.18 10.31 -6.29
CA PHE A 564 25.57 10.75 -6.04
C PHE A 564 26.22 11.47 -7.24
N GLY A 565 25.49 11.63 -8.35
CA GLY A 565 25.97 12.29 -9.57
C GLY A 565 26.58 11.33 -10.59
N GLU A 566 26.58 11.74 -11.86
CA GLU A 566 26.94 10.89 -13.01
C GLU A 566 28.35 10.26 -12.89
N ALA A 567 29.34 11.01 -12.39
CA ALA A 567 30.69 10.49 -12.14
C ALA A 567 30.75 9.34 -11.12
N ALA A 568 29.74 9.24 -10.24
CA ALA A 568 29.62 8.15 -9.28
C ALA A 568 28.87 6.92 -9.83
N ARG A 569 28.29 6.96 -11.04
CA ARG A 569 27.48 5.87 -11.64
C ARG A 569 28.07 4.48 -11.39
N LYS A 570 29.22 4.19 -11.99
CA LYS A 570 29.82 2.85 -11.97
C LYS A 570 30.41 2.46 -10.61
N THR A 571 30.99 3.42 -9.89
CA THR A 571 31.60 3.16 -8.56
C THR A 571 30.54 2.94 -7.49
N GLY A 572 29.48 3.75 -7.52
CA GLY A 572 28.32 3.61 -6.64
C GLY A 572 27.43 2.42 -7.02
N GLY A 573 27.22 2.14 -8.32
CA GLY A 573 26.50 0.94 -8.78
C GLY A 573 27.18 -0.35 -8.30
N ARG A 574 28.51 -0.42 -8.41
CA ARG A 574 29.35 -1.48 -7.82
C ARG A 574 29.28 -1.60 -6.29
N TYR A 575 28.79 -0.60 -5.58
CA TYR A 575 28.55 -0.66 -4.12
C TYR A 575 27.08 -1.02 -3.81
N LEU A 576 26.14 -0.40 -4.52
CA LEU A 576 24.70 -0.61 -4.35
C LEU A 576 24.27 -2.03 -4.71
N LEU A 577 24.91 -2.65 -5.70
CA LEU A 577 24.62 -4.04 -6.10
C LEU A 577 24.92 -5.04 -4.95
N PRO A 578 26.17 -5.18 -4.43
CA PRO A 578 26.43 -5.99 -3.24
C PRO A 578 25.60 -5.56 -2.02
N TRP A 579 25.26 -4.27 -1.88
CA TRP A 579 24.39 -3.83 -0.80
C TRP A 579 22.97 -4.41 -0.90
N VAL A 580 22.37 -4.50 -2.09
CA VAL A 580 21.02 -5.07 -2.26
C VAL A 580 21.01 -6.61 -2.40
N THR A 581 22.13 -7.24 -2.74
CA THR A 581 22.24 -8.71 -2.89
C THR A 581 22.86 -9.43 -1.70
N GLU A 582 23.85 -8.84 -1.03
CA GLU A 582 24.78 -9.54 -0.12
C GLU A 582 24.89 -8.92 1.29
N ALA A 583 24.47 -7.67 1.49
CA ALA A 583 24.54 -7.02 2.80
C ALA A 583 23.83 -7.84 3.91
N PRO A 584 24.33 -7.76 5.16
CA PRO A 584 23.71 -8.45 6.28
C PRO A 584 22.28 -7.96 6.56
N MET A 585 21.44 -8.89 7.00
CA MET A 585 20.13 -8.63 7.58
C MET A 585 20.20 -8.91 9.08
N PHE A 586 19.72 -7.97 9.90
CA PHE A 586 19.85 -7.94 11.35
C PHE A 586 18.51 -8.24 12.02
N GLY A 587 18.50 -9.22 12.94
CA GLY A 587 17.32 -9.68 13.66
C GLY A 587 16.89 -8.80 14.85
N ARG A 588 15.59 -8.82 15.17
CA ARG A 588 14.97 -8.38 16.45
C ARG A 588 15.55 -9.17 17.63
N GLU A 589 15.96 -10.41 17.41
CA GLU A 589 16.62 -11.25 18.40
C GLU A 589 18.12 -11.36 18.12
N THR A 590 18.94 -10.67 18.91
CA THR A 590 20.35 -11.00 19.10
C THR A 590 20.49 -12.21 20.02
N THR A 591 20.04 -13.39 19.54
CA THR A 591 20.44 -14.64 20.20
C THR A 591 21.97 -14.72 20.22
N ALA A 592 22.54 -15.14 21.35
CA ALA A 592 23.97 -14.97 21.65
C ALA A 592 24.96 -15.76 20.74
N LEU A 593 24.42 -16.48 19.73
CA LEU A 593 25.15 -17.17 18.67
C LEU A 593 25.76 -16.19 17.65
N HIS A 594 25.11 -15.05 17.38
CA HIS A 594 25.70 -13.98 16.58
C HIS A 594 26.43 -12.97 17.48
N ARG A 595 27.54 -13.43 18.07
CA ARG A 595 28.62 -12.50 18.41
C ARG A 595 29.05 -11.81 17.11
N PHE A 596 28.91 -10.49 17.05
CA PHE A 596 29.75 -9.69 16.15
C PHE A 596 31.21 -10.14 16.38
N PRO A 597 32.01 -10.39 15.33
CA PRO A 597 33.44 -10.59 15.52
C PRO A 597 33.96 -9.32 16.20
N ALA A 598 34.39 -9.44 17.45
CA ALA A 598 34.92 -8.31 18.19
C ALA A 598 36.07 -7.74 17.36
N ILE A 599 35.97 -6.45 17.02
CA ILE A 599 37.09 -5.73 16.43
C ILE A 599 38.12 -5.68 17.54
N ASP A 600 39.12 -6.56 17.44
CA ASP A 600 40.11 -6.79 18.47
C ASP A 600 41.01 -5.55 18.57
N ALA A 601 40.58 -4.63 19.44
CA ALA A 601 41.29 -3.39 19.77
C ALA A 601 42.51 -3.77 20.61
N GLY A 602 43.49 -4.35 19.93
CA GLY A 602 44.52 -5.19 20.54
C GLY A 602 45.24 -4.54 21.71
N ASN A 603 45.17 -5.20 22.86
CA ASN A 603 45.92 -4.85 24.05
C ASN A 603 46.70 -6.09 24.53
N PRO A 604 47.99 -6.22 24.18
CA PRO A 604 48.74 -7.47 24.35
C PRO A 604 49.24 -7.63 25.78
N CYS A 605 48.37 -8.06 26.71
CA CYS A 605 48.79 -8.31 28.08
C CYS A 605 48.04 -9.47 28.79
N THR A 606 48.79 -10.21 29.62
CA THR A 606 48.34 -11.22 30.60
C THR A 606 47.54 -12.43 30.09
N THR A 607 48.25 -13.45 29.63
CA THR A 607 47.76 -14.84 29.55
C THR A 607 47.54 -15.45 30.95
N ARG A 608 46.40 -16.12 31.17
CA ARG A 608 46.29 -17.28 32.09
C ARG A 608 44.96 -18.04 31.90
N PRO A 609 44.97 -19.38 31.72
CA PRO A 609 43.75 -20.17 31.69
C PRO A 609 43.24 -20.49 33.10
N ARG A 610 41.92 -20.67 33.24
CA ARG A 610 41.29 -21.41 34.35
C ARG A 610 40.26 -22.37 33.77
N ALA A 611 40.16 -23.56 34.36
CA ALA A 611 39.43 -24.70 33.80
C ALA A 611 38.27 -25.15 34.69
N THR A 612 37.41 -26.00 34.11
CA THR A 612 36.34 -26.81 34.74
C THR A 612 35.13 -26.07 35.35
N GLY A 613 33.94 -26.65 35.18
CA GLY A 613 32.64 -26.07 35.59
C GLY A 613 31.46 -26.90 35.09
N ALA A 614 31.29 -28.10 35.66
CA ALA A 614 30.41 -29.19 35.22
C ALA A 614 29.02 -28.83 34.64
N ALA A 615 28.68 -29.44 33.50
CA ALA A 615 27.30 -29.49 32.99
C ALA A 615 26.51 -30.63 33.67
N ARG A 616 25.27 -30.36 34.09
CA ARG A 616 24.35 -31.38 34.61
C ARG A 616 23.34 -31.78 33.53
N ARG A 617 23.36 -33.05 33.14
CA ARG A 617 22.42 -33.63 32.15
C ARG A 617 21.00 -33.68 32.70
N ASN A 618 20.02 -33.65 31.80
CA ASN A 618 18.83 -34.48 31.97
C ASN A 618 18.59 -35.26 30.67
N ARG A 619 18.05 -36.49 30.77
CA ARG A 619 17.80 -37.39 29.63
C ARG A 619 16.30 -37.64 29.50
N ASN A 620 15.80 -37.70 28.27
CA ASN A 620 14.76 -38.60 27.73
C ASN A 620 14.37 -38.10 26.32
N GLY A 621 14.19 -38.95 25.30
CA GLY A 621 14.46 -40.39 25.26
C GLY A 621 13.89 -41.07 24.00
N ALA A 622 14.72 -41.24 22.97
CA ALA A 622 14.44 -41.94 21.69
C ALA A 622 13.30 -41.34 20.81
N GLY A 623 13.33 -41.51 19.48
CA GLY A 623 14.41 -42.07 18.66
C GLY A 623 14.24 -41.74 17.18
N ALA A 624 15.35 -41.65 16.46
CA ALA A 624 15.40 -41.51 15.00
C ALA A 624 16.52 -42.40 14.45
N VAL A 625 16.24 -43.14 13.37
CA VAL A 625 17.23 -43.96 12.67
C VAL A 625 18.10 -43.03 11.83
N GLY A 626 19.42 -43.09 12.03
CA GLY A 626 20.37 -42.26 11.30
C GLY A 626 20.96 -42.96 10.08
N VAL A 627 21.18 -42.19 9.01
CA VAL A 627 22.21 -42.48 8.00
C VAL A 627 23.05 -41.22 7.90
N ALA A 628 24.36 -41.36 8.09
CA ALA A 628 25.32 -40.28 7.95
C ALA A 628 26.17 -40.50 6.68
N SER A 629 26.50 -39.41 6.00
CA SER A 629 27.57 -39.40 5.00
C SER A 629 28.26 -38.04 5.03
N GLU A 630 29.49 -38.01 5.52
CA GLU A 630 30.36 -36.84 5.43
C GLU A 630 30.78 -36.61 3.98
N ARG A 631 30.96 -35.34 3.58
CA ARG A 631 31.87 -34.98 2.48
C ARG A 631 32.40 -33.56 2.67
N THR A 632 33.71 -33.44 2.55
CA THR A 632 34.52 -32.24 2.80
C THR A 632 34.40 -31.20 1.68
N ALA A 633 34.46 -29.92 2.03
CA ALA A 633 34.67 -28.81 1.10
C ALA A 633 35.78 -27.86 1.63
N PRO A 634 36.58 -27.22 0.75
CA PRO A 634 37.87 -26.63 1.13
C PRO A 634 37.83 -25.16 1.60
N LEU A 635 38.95 -24.74 2.20
CA LEU A 635 39.23 -23.37 2.65
C LEU A 635 39.18 -22.34 1.51
N LEU A 636 38.38 -21.28 1.67
CA LEU A 636 38.40 -20.08 0.81
C LEU A 636 38.99 -18.86 1.54
N ARG A 637 39.64 -17.98 0.76
CA ARG A 637 40.44 -16.85 1.27
C ARG A 637 39.56 -15.70 1.80
N ARG A 638 39.99 -15.06 2.89
CA ARG A 638 39.33 -13.88 3.48
C ARG A 638 39.37 -12.67 2.54
N PRO A 639 38.24 -11.99 2.25
CA PRO A 639 38.23 -10.63 1.72
C PRO A 639 38.75 -9.61 2.75
N ARG A 640 39.20 -8.44 2.29
CA ARG A 640 39.58 -7.31 3.16
C ARG A 640 38.34 -6.58 3.67
N ALA A 641 38.35 -6.14 4.93
CA ALA A 641 37.22 -5.45 5.55
C ALA A 641 36.96 -4.07 4.94
N ILE A 642 35.71 -3.81 4.55
CA ILE A 642 35.21 -2.49 4.16
C ILE A 642 34.76 -1.74 5.41
N ARG A 643 35.25 -0.51 5.61
CA ARG A 643 34.72 0.37 6.68
C ARG A 643 33.33 0.86 6.29
N ALA A 644 32.33 0.59 7.11
CA ALA A 644 31.01 1.18 6.96
C ALA A 644 31.07 2.69 7.21
N VAL A 645 30.55 3.49 6.27
CA VAL A 645 30.39 4.94 6.41
C VAL A 645 28.92 5.23 6.68
N VAL A 646 28.60 5.69 7.90
CA VAL A 646 27.24 6.10 8.28
C VAL A 646 27.01 7.51 7.76
N PHE A 647 26.26 7.65 6.66
CA PHE A 647 25.81 8.95 6.18
C PHE A 647 24.55 9.40 6.93
N CYS A 648 24.72 10.38 7.82
CA CYS A 648 23.61 11.17 8.34
C CYS A 648 23.58 12.51 7.59
N ARG A 649 22.51 12.77 6.83
CA ARG A 649 22.33 14.03 6.09
C ARG A 649 21.22 14.84 6.77
N ALA A 650 21.61 15.86 7.54
CA ALA A 650 20.67 16.69 8.26
C ALA A 650 19.93 17.66 7.32
N SER A 651 18.60 17.63 7.34
CA SER A 651 17.75 18.47 6.51
C SER A 651 17.44 19.82 7.18
N GLY A 652 18.03 20.90 6.67
CA GLY A 652 17.41 22.24 6.70
C GLY A 652 17.28 22.95 8.06
N CYS A 653 18.41 23.32 8.69
CA CYS A 653 18.45 24.50 9.58
C CYS A 653 19.28 25.62 8.95
N ARG A 654 18.86 26.89 9.14
CA ARG A 654 19.54 28.06 8.56
C ARG A 654 20.87 28.29 9.28
N ALA A 655 21.97 28.33 8.53
CA ALA A 655 23.29 28.64 9.07
C ALA A 655 23.50 30.17 9.13
N GLY A 656 23.38 30.73 10.32
CA GLY A 656 23.67 32.12 10.65
C GLY A 656 23.65 32.30 12.16
N GLU A 657 24.69 32.92 12.72
CA GLU A 657 24.79 33.30 14.15
C GLU A 657 24.57 32.18 15.19
N ARG A 658 25.58 31.30 15.35
CA ARG A 658 26.06 30.73 16.65
C ARG A 658 27.18 29.70 16.41
N CYS A 659 28.41 30.17 16.26
CA CYS A 659 29.58 29.29 16.04
C CYS A 659 30.81 29.69 16.89
N ALA A 660 30.58 30.30 18.07
CA ALA A 660 31.63 30.89 18.91
C ALA A 660 31.96 30.12 20.21
N GLU A 661 31.07 29.26 20.69
CA GLU A 661 31.14 28.75 22.08
C GLU A 661 31.73 27.34 22.24
N ALA A 662 31.68 26.51 21.18
CA ALA A 662 32.09 25.09 21.23
C ALA A 662 33.62 24.83 21.25
N ARG A 663 34.45 25.83 21.58
CA ARG A 663 35.93 25.73 21.56
C ARG A 663 36.63 25.97 22.91
N ARG A 664 35.92 26.00 24.05
CA ARG A 664 36.49 26.31 25.38
C ARG A 664 36.52 25.16 26.41
N PHE A 665 36.23 23.91 26.03
CA PHE A 665 36.16 22.78 26.98
C PHE A 665 37.10 21.58 26.69
N ARG A 666 38.25 21.82 26.04
CA ARG A 666 39.36 20.84 25.89
C ARG A 666 40.74 21.48 26.12
N ALA A 667 40.91 22.11 27.27
CA ALA A 667 42.20 22.45 27.85
C ALA A 667 42.02 22.54 29.37
N ARG A 668 43.03 22.10 30.14
CA ARG A 668 42.93 21.73 31.57
C ARG A 668 42.09 20.44 31.78
N GLU A 669 42.49 19.50 32.63
CA GLU A 669 43.73 19.40 33.44
C GLU A 669 44.12 17.94 33.61
N GLY A 670 45.41 17.68 33.78
CA GLY A 670 45.94 16.39 34.22
C GLY A 670 46.96 16.63 35.33
N GLY A 671 46.80 15.99 36.49
CA GLY A 671 47.69 16.19 37.63
C GLY A 671 47.33 15.39 38.88
N ASN A 672 48.31 14.64 39.38
CA ASN A 672 48.52 14.21 40.78
C ASN A 672 47.32 13.85 41.69
N ALA A 673 46.98 12.57 41.69
CA ALA A 673 47.28 11.60 42.76
C ALA A 673 47.48 12.05 44.24
N ARG A 674 46.96 11.18 45.13
CA ARG A 674 47.33 10.84 46.55
C ARG A 674 46.42 11.33 47.69
N ARG A 675 46.14 10.36 48.58
CA ARG A 675 45.74 10.46 50.01
C ARG A 675 44.35 11.06 50.32
N SER A 676 43.70 10.79 51.46
CA SER A 676 43.67 9.60 52.35
C SER A 676 42.62 9.80 53.46
N THR A 677 42.08 8.72 54.05
CA THR A 677 41.19 8.70 55.26
C THR A 677 39.84 9.45 55.13
N GLY A 678 38.80 9.19 55.93
CA GLY A 678 38.56 8.05 56.85
C GLY A 678 37.49 8.34 57.93
N ALA A 679 36.62 7.35 58.22
CA ALA A 679 35.79 7.14 59.42
C ALA A 679 34.83 8.25 59.96
N GLY A 680 33.77 7.82 60.68
CA GLY A 680 32.82 8.69 61.43
C GLY A 680 31.43 8.84 60.76
N HIS A 681 30.35 8.10 61.04
CA HIS A 681 29.85 7.34 62.21
C HIS A 681 28.99 8.18 63.20
N ARG A 682 27.90 7.56 63.72
CA ARG A 682 26.85 8.07 64.67
C ARG A 682 25.64 8.79 63.98
N ARG A 683 24.36 8.36 64.13
CA ARG A 683 23.41 8.15 65.28
C ARG A 683 22.56 9.44 65.53
N LEU A 684 21.27 9.45 65.94
CA LEU A 684 20.37 8.54 66.69
C LEU A 684 18.85 8.73 66.36
N ARG A 685 18.00 7.72 66.69
CA ARG A 685 16.61 7.79 67.29
C ARG A 685 15.46 8.50 66.51
N HIS A 686 14.17 8.33 66.85
CA HIS A 686 13.37 7.14 67.22
C HIS A 686 11.84 7.46 67.15
N CYS A 687 10.97 6.52 67.57
CA CYS A 687 9.50 6.61 67.67
C CYS A 687 8.70 6.68 66.35
N GLY A 688 7.51 6.07 66.19
CA GLY A 688 6.91 4.96 66.95
C GLY A 688 5.37 4.97 67.07
N ALA A 689 4.72 3.82 66.77
CA ALA A 689 3.34 3.44 67.16
C ALA A 689 2.15 4.24 66.51
N ARG A 690 0.88 3.77 66.41
CA ARG A 690 0.18 2.49 66.74
C ARG A 690 -1.25 2.43 66.11
N ARG A 691 -1.67 1.27 65.55
CA ARG A 691 -3.07 0.70 65.51
C ARG A 691 -4.19 1.56 64.84
N ARG A 692 -5.45 1.14 64.55
CA ARG A 692 -6.26 -0.13 64.56
C ARG A 692 -6.83 -0.35 63.13
N HIS A 693 -6.98 -1.56 62.59
CA HIS A 693 -8.19 -2.45 62.64
C HIS A 693 -9.59 -1.82 62.45
N HIS A 694 -10.34 -2.29 61.43
CA HIS A 694 -11.68 -2.88 61.64
C HIS A 694 -12.04 -3.92 60.55
N THR A 695 -13.23 -4.54 60.63
CA THR A 695 -13.55 -5.86 60.04
C THR A 695 -15.06 -6.15 59.92
N GLY A 696 -15.50 -6.82 58.83
CA GLY A 696 -16.86 -7.38 58.64
C GLY A 696 -17.13 -7.67 57.15
N ARG A 697 -17.48 -8.85 56.60
CA ARG A 697 -17.85 -10.23 57.03
C ARG A 697 -19.36 -10.57 56.89
N LYS A 698 -19.65 -11.58 56.02
CA LYS A 698 -20.88 -12.39 55.82
C LYS A 698 -22.06 -11.79 55.02
N GLY A 699 -22.68 -12.67 54.23
CA GLY A 699 -23.97 -12.58 53.54
C GLY A 699 -24.10 -13.78 52.58
N ALA A 700 -25.22 -14.53 52.60
CA ALA A 700 -25.46 -15.74 51.80
C ALA A 700 -26.98 -16.02 51.67
N ASP A 701 -27.36 -17.07 50.94
CA ASP A 701 -28.73 -17.61 50.76
C ASP A 701 -29.71 -16.69 49.99
N ARG A 702 -30.82 -17.13 49.33
CA ARG A 702 -31.26 -18.44 48.75
C ARG A 702 -32.59 -18.23 47.97
N LEU A 703 -32.87 -19.10 46.98
CA LEU A 703 -34.23 -19.58 46.56
C LEU A 703 -35.24 -18.48 46.03
N ALA A 704 -36.35 -18.78 45.33
CA ALA A 704 -36.76 -19.91 44.47
C ALA A 704 -38.04 -19.57 43.64
N GLN A 705 -38.35 -20.43 42.64
CA GLN A 705 -39.70 -20.87 42.18
C GLN A 705 -40.78 -19.82 41.75
N SER A 706 -41.25 -19.89 40.49
CA SER A 706 -42.57 -20.44 40.05
C SER A 706 -43.75 -19.44 40.17
N ALA A 707 -44.90 -19.53 39.49
CA ALA A 707 -45.50 -20.46 38.52
C ALA A 707 -46.19 -19.61 37.38
N LEU A 708 -46.54 -20.05 36.17
CA LEU A 708 -47.28 -21.22 35.63
C LEU A 708 -48.82 -21.16 35.79
N ALA A 709 -49.52 -20.60 34.78
CA ALA A 709 -50.93 -20.83 34.36
C ALA A 709 -51.32 -19.79 33.28
N ALA A 710 -52.30 -19.93 32.39
CA ALA A 710 -52.96 -21.01 31.62
C ALA A 710 -54.35 -20.50 31.18
N GLY A 711 -54.78 -20.70 29.92
CA GLY A 711 -56.13 -20.30 29.47
C GLY A 711 -56.32 -20.27 27.95
N CYS A 712 -57.26 -21.07 27.43
CA CYS A 712 -57.76 -21.02 26.05
C CYS A 712 -59.11 -20.24 26.00
N VAL A 713 -59.79 -19.95 24.88
CA VAL A 713 -60.62 -20.89 24.07
C VAL A 713 -61.36 -20.10 22.93
N VAL A 714 -61.35 -20.61 21.68
CA VAL A 714 -62.34 -20.41 20.54
C VAL A 714 -62.52 -19.01 19.85
N GLY A 715 -62.92 -19.02 18.55
CA GLY A 715 -63.34 -17.89 17.68
C GLY A 715 -64.86 -17.90 17.36
N PRO A 716 -65.40 -17.68 16.12
CA PRO A 716 -64.82 -17.28 14.82
C PRO A 716 -65.65 -16.19 14.03
N SER A 717 -65.38 -15.99 12.71
CA SER A 717 -66.11 -15.13 11.72
C SER A 717 -66.10 -13.60 11.98
N GLY A 718 -66.27 -12.65 11.05
CA GLY A 718 -66.47 -12.58 9.57
C GLY A 718 -66.14 -11.13 9.10
N GLY A 719 -66.48 -10.59 7.92
CA GLY A 719 -67.09 -11.10 6.68
C GLY A 719 -67.57 -9.95 5.74
N GLY A 720 -67.17 -9.94 4.45
CA GLY A 720 -67.54 -8.93 3.42
C GLY A 720 -66.51 -7.78 3.24
N ALA A 721 -66.25 -7.12 2.09
CA ALA A 721 -66.79 -7.02 0.71
C ALA A 721 -67.22 -5.57 0.37
N GLY A 722 -66.72 -5.02 -0.75
CA GLY A 722 -67.07 -3.67 -1.22
C GLY A 722 -66.32 -3.29 -2.50
N ALA A 723 -67.03 -3.16 -3.61
CA ALA A 723 -66.46 -2.82 -4.93
C ALA A 723 -67.18 -1.60 -5.53
N GLY A 724 -66.47 -0.82 -6.36
CA GLY A 724 -67.00 0.33 -7.10
C GLY A 724 -66.21 0.53 -8.39
N SER A 725 -66.85 0.97 -9.48
CA SER A 725 -66.34 0.68 -10.83
C SER A 725 -66.75 1.67 -11.93
N LEU A 726 -65.82 1.92 -12.88
CA LEU A 726 -66.06 2.36 -14.28
C LEU A 726 -66.54 3.84 -14.47
N PRO A 727 -66.69 4.37 -15.72
CA PRO A 727 -65.66 4.45 -16.79
C PRO A 727 -65.67 5.76 -17.64
N PHE A 728 -64.67 5.98 -18.52
CA PHE A 728 -64.73 6.47 -19.93
C PHE A 728 -63.28 6.50 -20.51
N ARG A 729 -62.92 5.96 -21.70
CA ARG A 729 -63.14 6.38 -23.12
C ARG A 729 -62.64 7.82 -23.43
N ARG A 730 -61.88 8.11 -24.51
CA ARG A 730 -61.67 7.40 -25.81
C ARG A 730 -60.47 7.98 -26.64
N ARG A 731 -59.79 7.13 -27.47
CA ARG A 731 -59.10 7.44 -28.78
C ARG A 731 -57.83 8.36 -28.79
N ALA A 732 -56.90 8.30 -29.76
CA ALA A 732 -56.62 7.34 -30.87
C ALA A 732 -55.19 7.50 -31.48
N ALA A 733 -54.77 6.48 -32.27
CA ALA A 733 -53.65 6.45 -33.25
C ALA A 733 -52.20 6.54 -32.69
N GLY A 734 -51.19 5.91 -33.30
CA GLY A 734 -51.15 5.01 -34.46
C GLY A 734 -49.90 4.10 -34.41
N ALA A 735 -49.82 3.05 -35.24
CA ALA A 735 -48.88 1.93 -35.02
C ALA A 735 -48.01 1.53 -36.22
N ALA A 736 -46.93 0.80 -35.89
CA ALA A 736 -46.13 -0.10 -36.72
C ALA A 736 -45.20 0.48 -37.83
N ARG A 737 -43.89 0.20 -37.67
CA ARG A 737 -43.03 -0.24 -38.80
C ARG A 737 -41.94 -1.24 -38.35
N ALA A 738 -41.86 -2.36 -39.07
CA ALA A 738 -40.69 -3.22 -39.28
C ALA A 738 -39.87 -3.75 -38.06
N ARG A 739 -40.36 -4.80 -37.38
CA ARG A 739 -39.48 -5.87 -36.84
C ARG A 739 -39.19 -6.91 -37.95
N ARG A 740 -38.14 -6.73 -38.75
CA ARG A 740 -37.49 -7.79 -39.57
C ARG A 740 -36.00 -7.46 -39.76
N ARG A 741 -35.17 -8.51 -39.92
CA ARG A 741 -33.70 -8.51 -39.70
C ARG A 741 -33.39 -8.40 -38.18
N SER A 742 -32.54 -9.23 -37.57
CA SER A 742 -31.50 -10.11 -38.13
C SER A 742 -31.53 -11.53 -37.54
N GLN A 743 -31.79 -12.54 -38.38
CA GLN A 743 -31.65 -13.97 -38.05
C GLN A 743 -31.01 -14.76 -39.22
N HIS A 744 -29.96 -14.19 -39.83
CA HIS A 744 -29.15 -14.87 -40.86
C HIS A 744 -27.76 -14.22 -40.97
N LEU A 745 -26.77 -14.71 -40.21
CA LEU A 745 -25.34 -14.46 -40.43
C LEU A 745 -24.41 -15.42 -39.66
N LEU A 746 -24.86 -16.68 -39.47
CA LEU A 746 -24.03 -17.81 -39.05
C LEU A 746 -24.30 -18.95 -40.04
N ARG A 747 -23.21 -19.60 -40.52
CA ARG A 747 -23.14 -20.51 -41.69
C ARG A 747 -23.13 -19.84 -43.08
N ARG A 748 -21.97 -19.29 -43.49
CA ARG A 748 -21.38 -19.41 -44.85
C ARG A 748 -20.02 -18.69 -44.94
N ARG A 749 -18.94 -19.40 -44.58
CA ARG A 749 -17.55 -19.19 -45.07
C ARG A 749 -16.67 -20.37 -44.62
N ALA A 750 -16.73 -21.43 -45.42
CA ALA A 750 -15.85 -22.60 -45.38
C ALA A 750 -15.81 -23.19 -46.81
N ALA A 751 -14.69 -23.82 -47.17
CA ALA A 751 -14.35 -24.34 -48.50
C ALA A 751 -14.08 -23.28 -49.61
N SER A 752 -13.25 -23.69 -50.58
CA SER A 752 -12.56 -22.88 -51.60
C SER A 752 -11.48 -21.95 -51.02
N LEU A 753 -10.19 -22.02 -51.38
CA LEU A 753 -9.51 -22.72 -52.48
C LEU A 753 -8.49 -23.78 -52.02
N VAL A 754 -8.03 -24.59 -52.97
CA VAL A 754 -6.91 -25.56 -52.89
C VAL A 754 -6.00 -25.30 -54.11
N GLU A 755 -4.78 -25.84 -54.10
CA GLU A 755 -3.70 -25.69 -55.10
C GLU A 755 -2.93 -24.34 -55.08
N GLY A 756 -1.59 -24.31 -55.17
CA GLY A 756 -0.62 -25.43 -55.15
C GLY A 756 0.85 -25.00 -55.39
N ARG A 757 1.78 -25.95 -55.24
CA ARG A 757 3.26 -25.87 -55.48
C ARG A 757 4.06 -25.14 -54.36
N ARG A 758 5.01 -25.82 -53.70
CA ARG A 758 6.48 -25.92 -53.99
C ARG A 758 7.19 -24.55 -54.01
N SER A 759 8.32 -24.30 -53.34
CA SER A 759 9.22 -25.12 -52.50
C SER A 759 10.03 -24.18 -51.58
N HIS A 760 10.65 -24.63 -50.48
CA HIS A 760 11.99 -25.24 -50.49
C HIS A 760 12.25 -26.05 -49.20
N ASP A 761 13.22 -26.96 -49.28
CA ASP A 761 13.56 -27.93 -48.23
C ASP A 761 14.96 -27.61 -47.63
N ARG A 762 15.11 -27.83 -46.31
CA ARG A 762 16.36 -28.24 -45.65
C ARG A 762 16.11 -28.66 -44.21
N SER A 763 16.01 -29.97 -44.01
CA SER A 763 16.01 -30.68 -42.73
C SER A 763 17.27 -30.46 -41.88
N PHE A 764 17.15 -30.68 -40.57
CA PHE A 764 18.05 -31.61 -39.86
C PHE A 764 17.34 -32.18 -38.62
N GLU A 765 17.40 -33.50 -38.45
CA GLU A 765 16.86 -34.23 -37.29
C GLU A 765 17.91 -34.42 -36.19
N VAL A 766 17.49 -34.47 -34.93
CA VAL A 766 18.18 -35.25 -33.88
C VAL A 766 17.13 -35.91 -32.96
N THR A 767 17.35 -37.20 -32.66
CA THR A 767 16.46 -38.10 -31.92
C THR A 767 16.47 -37.84 -30.40
N PRO A 768 15.35 -38.04 -29.66
CA PRO A 768 15.35 -37.98 -28.20
C PRO A 768 15.99 -39.25 -27.58
N HIS A 769 16.85 -39.07 -26.57
CA HIS A 769 17.45 -40.17 -25.81
C HIS A 769 16.75 -40.41 -24.47
N ARG A 770 16.68 -41.68 -24.07
CA ARG A 770 16.10 -42.18 -22.82
C ARG A 770 17.16 -42.35 -21.73
N ASP A 771 16.69 -42.29 -20.49
CA ASP A 771 17.14 -42.97 -19.27
C ASP A 771 18.65 -43.01 -18.91
N PHE A 772 19.00 -42.49 -17.72
CA PHE A 772 19.87 -43.23 -16.79
C PHE A 772 19.66 -42.79 -15.32
N ARG A 773 19.17 -43.74 -14.51
CA ARG A 773 19.16 -43.86 -13.04
C ARG A 773 19.22 -42.58 -12.18
#